data_AF-A0A938W2B7-F1
#
_entry.id   AF-A0A938W2B7-F1
#
_cell.length_a   1.000
_cell.length_b   1.000
_cell.length_c   1.000
_cell.angle_alpha   90.00
_cell.angle_beta   90.00
_cell.angle_gamma   90.00
#
_symmetry.space_group_name_H-M   'P 1'
#
loop_
_entity.id
_entity.type
_entity.pdbx_description
1 polymer ?
#
loop_
_entity_poly.entity_id
_entity_poly.type
_entity_poly.pdbx_seq_one_letter_code
_entity_poly.pdbx_strand_id
1 'polypeptide(L)'
;MYTTNGRSPCTYPKASRSRPQRPTPLATLGRVLMALFLALSATLSPAAMSTPVVHAGNSEAPLTIIYTGGTCADPFGQQFAATGVGLDGVTSGNLPLRVPTAPDAAFVYWSGAANSDTDPGNPGATFNGVSMETPTAYYVKLGGPTAWALSTYAFAYVANVGPTLGLWPGANLIAGSPSTVTHTIANVNFSLYNNGAGLIAVYKEPLVTEPRTTIIASGMDLMEGHNLPAGNGGSTPVVFPFEPAALPRQAQLVTMLGGLVQPGGSGTRLLYKTGLPGENPPASPPPLYDLPPGDYSVAGVNLFNNANGLYWDTYVYTSTITIPAYAKYVILQVESLETTPAARLDWIMQGLNMPLACPKLALTKTQTDPPSGVQYVGNPVTFSVVVTNTGNTDFYTVTLRDQYNPLYLAFKTSTPLLPSVQSTGVLTYTDIVTGTFGPGQAIGMGLVFTATASTNPTTTINYAMASGSDMNNNPAPPVDDQDDVKNVDLDFGDAPDPTYPTLLINNGARHIILPGFNLGQLVDAEPDGQPNPTATGDDISNLPDEDGVTFNTAVMPGTTASITVIASAPGGLLNAWLDFNRDGDWADAGEQIFTDLPLLPGPNGLTFAVPVAASPGASFARFRFSTQAGLSYTGLAPDGEVEDYAVTIAEPLDFGDAPDPTYPTLLASNAARHVIVPGFFLGATVDA
;
A
#
# COMPACT_ATOMS: atom_id res chain seq x y z
N MET A 1 4.81 1.34 93.06
CA MET A 1 3.60 1.07 93.86
C MET A 1 2.93 -0.16 93.27
N TYR A 2 2.77 -1.20 94.10
CA TYR A 2 1.68 -2.20 94.13
C TYR A 2 1.01 -2.66 92.82
N THR A 3 1.25 -3.91 92.37
CA THR A 3 0.31 -5.08 92.42
C THR A 3 -0.91 -4.94 91.50
N THR A 4 -1.43 -5.91 90.73
CA THR A 4 -1.40 -7.38 90.77
C THR A 4 -2.14 -7.94 89.55
N ASN A 5 -1.62 -9.06 89.01
CA ASN A 5 -2.28 -10.33 88.62
C ASN A 5 -3.66 -10.39 87.92
N GLY A 6 -3.70 -11.19 86.84
CA GLY A 6 -4.94 -11.77 86.29
C GLY A 6 -4.78 -12.68 85.06
N ARG A 7 -4.08 -13.82 85.22
CA ARG A 7 -4.06 -15.10 84.45
C ARG A 7 -4.74 -15.22 83.05
N SER A 8 -3.90 -15.50 82.04
CA SER A 8 -3.76 -16.71 81.15
C SER A 8 -5.00 -17.44 80.54
N PRO A 9 -4.81 -18.29 79.51
CA PRO A 9 -4.35 -18.02 78.13
C PRO A 9 -5.17 -18.82 77.07
N CYS A 10 -4.90 -18.65 75.77
CA CYS A 10 -4.63 -19.77 74.85
C CYS A 10 -4.26 -19.30 73.42
N THR A 11 -3.04 -19.68 73.03
CA THR A 11 -2.54 -20.07 71.70
C THR A 11 -2.43 -19.04 70.55
N TYR A 12 -1.19 -18.56 70.41
CA TYR A 12 -0.37 -18.24 69.21
C TYR A 12 -0.44 -19.29 68.06
N PRO A 13 0.14 -19.10 66.85
CA PRO A 13 1.20 -18.13 66.46
C PRO A 13 0.90 -17.24 65.22
N LYS A 14 1.40 -15.98 65.18
CA LYS A 14 2.69 -15.48 64.61
C LYS A 14 2.80 -15.72 63.09
N ALA A 15 3.22 -14.75 62.27
CA ALA A 15 4.28 -13.77 62.50
C ALA A 15 4.02 -12.50 61.64
N SER A 16 4.02 -11.30 62.25
CA SER A 16 5.15 -10.36 62.46
C SER A 16 5.39 -9.43 61.26
N ARG A 17 4.99 -8.14 61.37
CA ARG A 17 5.83 -6.95 61.73
C ARG A 17 6.79 -6.57 60.58
N SER A 18 6.96 -5.32 60.13
CA SER A 18 6.98 -4.04 60.85
C SER A 18 6.95 -2.84 59.88
N ARG A 19 6.05 -1.89 60.20
CA ARG A 19 6.12 -0.40 60.29
C ARG A 19 7.43 0.39 59.95
N PRO A 20 7.39 1.74 59.81
CA PRO A 20 7.37 2.49 58.54
C PRO A 20 8.46 3.58 58.44
N GLN A 21 8.67 4.20 57.27
CA GLN A 21 9.21 5.57 57.16
C GLN A 21 8.59 6.32 55.97
N ARG A 22 8.19 7.58 56.20
CA ARG A 22 7.88 8.60 55.19
C ARG A 22 9.03 9.60 55.14
N PRO A 23 9.27 10.23 53.97
CA PRO A 23 8.93 11.66 53.85
C PRO A 23 8.07 11.96 52.60
N THR A 24 7.53 13.17 52.54
CA THR A 24 6.57 13.76 51.57
C THR A 24 7.30 14.77 50.66
N PRO A 25 6.66 15.55 49.77
CA PRO A 25 5.61 15.31 48.76
C PRO A 25 5.98 15.90 47.34
N LEU A 26 5.05 15.75 46.38
CA LEU A 26 4.92 16.44 45.08
C LEU A 26 5.70 15.94 43.84
N ALA A 27 4.93 15.86 42.74
CA ALA A 27 5.34 15.84 41.32
C ALA A 27 5.71 14.50 40.66
N THR A 28 4.79 13.51 40.58
CA THR A 28 4.74 12.56 39.44
C THR A 28 3.44 11.77 39.28
N LEU A 29 2.26 12.37 39.54
CA LEU A 29 0.99 11.83 39.02
C LEU A 29 0.79 12.38 37.60
N GLY A 30 1.43 11.74 36.62
CA GLY A 30 1.31 12.16 35.21
C GLY A 30 2.10 11.35 34.19
N ARG A 31 2.70 10.20 34.58
CA ARG A 31 3.53 9.39 33.66
C ARG A 31 3.33 7.88 33.72
N VAL A 32 2.22 7.39 34.28
CA VAL A 32 1.89 5.94 34.28
C VAL A 32 0.54 5.62 33.60
N LEU A 33 -0.25 6.64 33.22
CA LEU A 33 -1.45 6.44 32.37
C LEU A 33 -1.20 6.64 30.86
N MET A 34 0.06 6.85 30.46
CA MET A 34 0.47 7.06 29.07
C MET A 34 1.41 5.94 28.59
N ALA A 35 1.21 4.73 29.09
CA ALA A 35 1.83 3.50 28.58
C ALA A 35 0.77 2.43 28.23
N LEU A 36 -0.51 2.80 28.24
CA LEU A 36 -1.64 1.89 27.98
C LEU A 36 -2.57 2.35 26.85
N PHE A 37 -2.13 3.27 25.98
CA PHE A 37 -2.96 3.75 24.85
C PHE A 37 -2.25 3.97 23.50
N LEU A 38 -0.99 3.55 23.33
CA LEU A 38 -0.32 3.55 22.01
C LEU A 38 0.48 2.26 21.75
N ALA A 39 -0.20 1.13 21.93
CA ALA A 39 0.21 -0.16 21.37
C ALA A 39 -0.99 -0.85 20.70
N LEU A 40 -1.89 -0.05 20.11
CA LEU A 40 -3.07 -0.53 19.40
C LEU A 40 -3.17 0.10 18.01
N SER A 41 -2.14 -0.13 17.19
CA SER A 41 -2.24 0.03 15.74
C SER A 41 -1.07 -0.69 15.08
N ALA A 42 -1.42 -1.71 14.29
CA ALA A 42 -0.60 -2.39 13.30
C ALA A 42 0.55 -3.28 13.83
N THR A 43 0.21 -4.34 14.57
CA THR A 43 0.63 -5.64 14.05
C THR A 43 -0.42 -6.04 13.03
N LEU A 44 -0.10 -5.85 11.75
CA LEU A 44 -0.78 -6.54 10.66
C LEU A 44 -0.79 -8.01 11.03
N SER A 45 -1.94 -8.49 11.49
CA SER A 45 -2.17 -9.93 11.54
C SER A 45 -2.03 -10.37 10.09
N PRO A 46 -1.11 -11.30 9.72
CA PRO A 46 -1.27 -11.99 8.46
C PRO A 46 -2.70 -12.53 8.47
N ALA A 47 -3.49 -12.18 7.45
CA ALA A 47 -4.84 -12.65 7.28
C ALA A 47 -4.88 -14.13 7.64
N ALA A 48 -5.56 -14.47 8.73
CA ALA A 48 -5.67 -15.86 9.14
C ALA A 48 -6.34 -16.59 7.98
N MET A 49 -5.61 -17.48 7.31
CA MET A 49 -6.23 -18.45 6.42
C MET A 49 -7.30 -19.16 7.23
N SER A 50 -8.56 -19.00 6.84
CA SER A 50 -9.65 -19.72 7.46
C SER A 50 -9.45 -21.21 7.18
N THR A 51 -9.47 -22.01 8.24
CA THR A 51 -9.54 -23.46 8.11
C THR A 51 -10.98 -23.83 7.76
N PRO A 52 -11.22 -24.72 6.79
CA PRO A 52 -12.56 -25.25 6.54
C PRO A 52 -13.14 -25.83 7.83
N VAL A 53 -14.36 -25.44 8.19
CA VAL A 53 -15.07 -26.10 9.29
C VAL A 53 -15.87 -27.25 8.69
N VAL A 54 -15.44 -28.47 8.99
CA VAL A 54 -16.12 -29.70 8.57
C VAL A 54 -17.13 -30.10 9.62
N HIS A 55 -18.42 -30.06 9.27
CA HIS A 55 -19.49 -30.62 10.10
C HIS A 55 -19.80 -32.02 9.59
N ALA A 56 -19.39 -33.06 10.34
CA ALA A 56 -19.70 -34.44 10.00
C ALA A 56 -21.23 -34.65 9.97
N GLY A 57 -21.73 -35.08 8.82
CA GLY A 57 -23.14 -35.42 8.63
C GLY A 57 -23.49 -36.80 9.20
N ASN A 58 -24.78 -37.07 9.34
CA ASN A 58 -25.35 -38.39 9.61
C ASN A 58 -26.42 -38.73 8.57
N SER A 59 -27.24 -39.77 8.80
CA SER A 59 -28.27 -40.21 7.85
C SER A 59 -29.31 -39.14 7.48
N GLU A 60 -29.43 -38.05 8.24
CA GLU A 60 -30.40 -36.97 8.02
C GLU A 60 -29.78 -35.57 7.95
N ALA A 61 -28.47 -35.42 8.25
CA ALA A 61 -27.76 -34.15 8.22
C ALA A 61 -26.65 -34.20 7.15
N PRO A 62 -26.72 -33.37 6.09
CA PRO A 62 -25.71 -33.36 5.04
C PRO A 62 -24.32 -32.98 5.58
N LEU A 63 -23.24 -33.66 5.14
CA LEU A 63 -21.87 -33.17 5.35
C LEU A 63 -21.82 -31.77 4.76
N THR A 64 -21.41 -30.80 5.57
CA THR A 64 -21.24 -29.42 5.11
C THR A 64 -19.83 -28.97 5.46
N ILE A 65 -19.03 -28.70 4.43
CA ILE A 65 -17.72 -28.06 4.56
C ILE A 65 -17.95 -26.60 4.23
N ILE A 66 -18.10 -25.79 5.28
CA ILE A 66 -18.28 -24.36 5.13
C ILE A 66 -16.91 -23.71 5.29
N TYR A 67 -16.44 -23.07 4.23
CA TYR A 67 -15.40 -22.06 4.36
C TYR A 67 -16.05 -20.78 4.85
N THR A 68 -16.21 -20.66 6.17
CA THR A 68 -16.62 -19.42 6.80
C THR A 68 -15.38 -18.54 6.95
N GLY A 69 -15.31 -17.50 6.14
CA GLY A 69 -14.32 -16.44 6.31
C GLY A 69 -13.35 -16.36 5.15
N GLY A 70 -13.46 -15.28 4.38
CA GLY A 70 -12.33 -14.67 3.71
C GLY A 70 -12.31 -13.23 4.16
N THR A 71 -11.18 -12.76 4.67
CA THR A 71 -10.76 -11.41 4.25
C THR A 71 -10.41 -11.55 2.76
N CYS A 72 -10.45 -10.49 1.96
CA CYS A 72 -10.18 -10.50 0.51
C CYS A 72 -8.78 -11.03 0.10
N ALA A 73 -8.06 -11.68 1.01
CA ALA A 73 -6.73 -12.24 0.91
C ALA A 73 -6.74 -13.76 0.59
N ASP A 74 -7.60 -14.23 -0.31
CA ASP A 74 -7.36 -15.53 -0.98
C ASP A 74 -6.76 -15.29 -2.38
N PRO A 75 -5.44 -15.02 -2.48
CA PRO A 75 -4.79 -14.73 -3.76
C PRO A 75 -4.75 -15.93 -4.72
N PHE A 76 -5.22 -17.12 -4.32
CA PHE A 76 -5.08 -18.35 -5.11
C PHE A 76 -6.41 -19.09 -5.34
N GLY A 77 -7.55 -18.37 -5.32
CA GLY A 77 -8.92 -18.83 -5.52
C GLY A 77 -9.13 -20.34 -5.68
N GLN A 78 -9.71 -20.99 -4.65
CA GLN A 78 -9.92 -22.44 -4.65
C GLN A 78 -10.94 -22.91 -5.71
N GLN A 79 -10.66 -24.08 -6.31
CA GLN A 79 -11.50 -24.73 -7.34
C GLN A 79 -11.66 -26.24 -7.09
N PHE A 80 -12.54 -26.86 -7.90
CA PHE A 80 -12.88 -28.27 -7.87
C PHE A 80 -12.31 -29.05 -9.05
N ALA A 81 -11.66 -30.18 -8.78
CA ALA A 81 -11.36 -31.21 -9.77
C ALA A 81 -11.98 -32.53 -9.33
N ALA A 82 -12.90 -33.05 -10.14
CA ALA A 82 -13.33 -34.43 -10.03
C ALA A 82 -12.46 -35.28 -10.96
N THR A 83 -11.92 -36.38 -10.45
CA THR A 83 -11.19 -37.36 -11.27
C THR A 83 -11.71 -38.75 -10.99
N GLY A 84 -12.02 -39.50 -12.05
CA GLY A 84 -12.63 -40.82 -11.93
C GLY A 84 -14.16 -40.76 -11.98
N VAL A 85 -14.69 -40.38 -13.15
CA VAL A 85 -16.06 -40.79 -13.56
C VAL A 85 -16.12 -42.29 -13.36
N GLY A 86 -17.02 -42.75 -12.48
CA GLY A 86 -17.21 -44.13 -12.03
C GLY A 86 -15.94 -44.96 -12.03
N LEU A 87 -15.30 -45.20 -10.88
CA LEU A 87 -14.11 -46.05 -10.88
C LEU A 87 -14.37 -47.48 -11.40
N ASP A 88 -15.61 -47.84 -11.77
CA ASP A 88 -16.04 -49.13 -12.32
C ASP A 88 -14.92 -49.91 -13.04
N GLY A 89 -14.61 -51.08 -12.50
CA GLY A 89 -13.54 -51.97 -12.96
C GLY A 89 -12.15 -51.70 -12.35
N VAL A 90 -11.93 -50.59 -11.64
CA VAL A 90 -10.69 -50.35 -10.86
C VAL A 90 -10.74 -51.13 -9.55
N THR A 91 -10.25 -52.36 -9.54
CA THR A 91 -10.22 -53.20 -8.33
C THR A 91 -9.04 -52.88 -7.42
N SER A 92 -7.91 -52.42 -7.98
CA SER A 92 -6.74 -51.98 -7.20
C SER A 92 -5.73 -51.19 -8.03
N GLY A 93 -4.90 -50.39 -7.36
CA GLY A 93 -3.79 -49.66 -7.98
C GLY A 93 -3.67 -48.20 -7.52
N ASN A 94 -3.01 -47.40 -8.35
CA ASN A 94 -2.76 -45.99 -8.11
C ASN A 94 -3.80 -45.15 -8.87
N LEU A 95 -4.51 -44.26 -8.18
CA LEU A 95 -5.51 -43.37 -8.79
C LEU A 95 -4.88 -42.02 -9.18
N PRO A 96 -4.81 -41.67 -10.48
CA PRO A 96 -4.29 -40.38 -10.91
C PRO A 96 -5.32 -39.26 -10.68
N LEU A 97 -4.88 -38.17 -10.06
CA LEU A 97 -5.58 -36.91 -9.88
C LEU A 97 -4.86 -35.84 -10.72
N ARG A 98 -5.50 -35.32 -11.76
CA ARG A 98 -4.95 -34.24 -12.59
C ARG A 98 -5.48 -32.90 -12.10
N VAL A 99 -4.61 -32.14 -11.43
CA VAL A 99 -4.91 -30.79 -10.94
C VAL A 99 -3.77 -29.82 -11.31
N PRO A 100 -4.06 -28.51 -11.51
CA PRO A 100 -3.03 -27.52 -11.80
C PRO A 100 -1.96 -27.36 -10.70
N THR A 101 -2.31 -27.63 -9.44
CA THR A 101 -1.42 -27.50 -8.26
C THR A 101 -1.75 -28.58 -7.23
N ALA A 102 -0.92 -28.71 -6.19
CA ALA A 102 -1.23 -29.56 -5.06
C ALA A 102 -2.59 -29.16 -4.42
N PRO A 103 -3.50 -30.12 -4.18
CA PRO A 103 -4.81 -29.81 -3.63
C PRO A 103 -4.72 -29.29 -2.19
N ASP A 104 -5.59 -28.34 -1.84
CA ASP A 104 -5.75 -27.80 -0.49
C ASP A 104 -6.52 -28.76 0.44
N ALA A 105 -7.31 -29.67 -0.15
CA ALA A 105 -7.95 -30.81 0.47
C ALA A 105 -8.37 -31.80 -0.63
N ALA A 106 -8.38 -33.09 -0.35
CA ALA A 106 -8.97 -34.06 -1.26
C ALA A 106 -9.84 -35.03 -0.48
N PHE A 107 -10.90 -35.50 -1.11
CA PHE A 107 -11.93 -36.32 -0.50
C PHE A 107 -12.27 -37.49 -1.42
N VAL A 108 -12.13 -38.71 -0.91
CA VAL A 108 -12.60 -39.91 -1.61
C VAL A 108 -14.02 -40.20 -1.16
N TYR A 109 -14.90 -40.43 -2.13
CA TYR A 109 -16.27 -40.87 -1.93
C TYR A 109 -16.45 -42.25 -2.50
N TRP A 110 -17.17 -43.09 -1.77
CA TRP A 110 -17.40 -44.44 -2.23
C TRP A 110 -18.74 -44.97 -1.75
N SER A 111 -19.50 -45.52 -2.69
CA SER A 111 -20.64 -46.39 -2.43
C SER A 111 -20.26 -47.84 -2.75
N GLY A 112 -20.38 -48.73 -1.77
CA GLY A 112 -20.18 -50.17 -1.97
C GLY A 112 -21.50 -50.93 -1.86
N ALA A 113 -21.72 -51.90 -2.76
CA ALA A 113 -22.83 -52.84 -2.67
C ALA A 113 -22.35 -54.19 -2.10
N ALA A 114 -22.81 -54.61 -0.92
CA ALA A 114 -22.55 -55.96 -0.41
C ALA A 114 -23.51 -56.96 -1.08
N ASN A 115 -23.02 -58.11 -1.50
CA ASN A 115 -23.75 -59.10 -2.31
C ASN A 115 -24.41 -60.24 -1.50
N SER A 116 -24.37 -60.21 -0.17
CA SER A 116 -25.02 -61.23 0.66
C SER A 116 -25.32 -60.80 2.12
N ASP A 117 -26.36 -61.38 2.70
CA ASP A 117 -26.80 -61.21 4.11
C ASP A 117 -25.77 -61.66 5.16
N THR A 118 -24.75 -62.43 4.79
CA THR A 118 -23.80 -63.03 5.75
C THR A 118 -22.55 -62.20 5.99
N ASP A 119 -22.30 -61.17 5.18
CA ASP A 119 -21.22 -60.20 5.43
C ASP A 119 -21.72 -58.76 5.18
N PRO A 120 -22.58 -58.24 6.08
CA PRO A 120 -23.09 -56.87 6.00
C PRO A 120 -21.99 -55.80 6.23
N GLY A 121 -20.72 -56.19 6.33
CA GLY A 121 -19.63 -55.34 6.80
C GLY A 121 -18.51 -55.06 5.82
N ASN A 122 -18.35 -55.80 4.72
CA ASN A 122 -17.07 -55.77 4.01
C ASN A 122 -17.14 -55.48 2.51
N PRO A 123 -17.33 -54.22 2.10
CA PRO A 123 -17.04 -53.84 0.73
C PRO A 123 -15.53 -53.47 0.55
N GLY A 124 -14.71 -53.69 1.59
CA GLY A 124 -13.24 -53.85 1.65
C GLY A 124 -12.40 -52.88 0.83
N ALA A 125 -12.86 -51.64 0.76
CA ALA A 125 -12.07 -50.54 0.25
C ALA A 125 -10.93 -50.22 1.25
N THR A 126 -9.69 -50.27 0.76
CA THR A 126 -8.51 -49.86 1.51
C THR A 126 -7.71 -48.83 0.74
N PHE A 127 -7.16 -47.87 1.47
CA PHE A 127 -6.30 -46.82 0.94
C PHE A 127 -4.98 -46.85 1.72
N ASN A 128 -3.87 -47.14 1.03
CA ASN A 128 -2.57 -47.43 1.67
C ASN A 128 -2.65 -48.53 2.75
N GLY A 129 -3.62 -49.44 2.66
CA GLY A 129 -3.78 -50.55 3.61
C GLY A 129 -4.59 -50.23 4.88
N VAL A 130 -5.15 -49.03 5.04
CA VAL A 130 -6.20 -48.79 6.05
C VAL A 130 -7.57 -49.04 5.45
N SER A 131 -8.38 -49.82 6.17
CA SER A 131 -9.79 -50.08 5.85
C SER A 131 -10.68 -48.90 6.22
N MET A 132 -11.61 -48.57 5.32
CA MET A 132 -12.59 -47.49 5.49
C MET A 132 -13.78 -47.86 6.41
N GLU A 133 -13.87 -49.10 6.87
CA GLU A 133 -15.06 -49.65 7.52
C GLU A 133 -15.22 -49.26 9.00
N THR A 134 -14.14 -48.82 9.64
CA THR A 134 -14.18 -48.37 11.04
C THR A 134 -14.37 -46.86 11.08
N PRO A 135 -15.43 -46.34 11.73
CA PRO A 135 -15.54 -44.91 12.00
C PRO A 135 -14.31 -44.48 12.82
N THR A 136 -13.39 -43.78 12.16
CA THR A 136 -12.22 -43.18 12.80
C THR A 136 -12.23 -41.68 12.50
N ALA A 137 -11.29 -40.93 13.06
CA ALA A 137 -11.19 -39.48 12.82
C ALA A 137 -11.06 -39.09 11.33
N TYR A 138 -10.74 -40.04 10.44
CA TYR A 138 -10.46 -39.80 9.03
C TYR A 138 -11.54 -40.34 8.07
N TYR A 139 -12.49 -41.16 8.55
CA TYR A 139 -13.56 -41.76 7.74
C TYR A 139 -14.92 -41.53 8.40
N VAL A 140 -15.86 -41.00 7.62
CA VAL A 140 -17.24 -40.79 8.08
C VAL A 140 -18.18 -41.65 7.24
N LYS A 141 -18.95 -42.52 7.90
CA LYS A 141 -20.07 -43.23 7.28
C LYS A 141 -21.23 -42.26 7.13
N LEU A 142 -21.66 -42.01 5.90
CA LEU A 142 -22.74 -41.07 5.61
C LEU A 142 -24.12 -41.74 5.74
N GLY A 143 -24.27 -43.02 5.38
CA GLY A 143 -25.53 -43.74 5.51
C GLY A 143 -25.58 -45.14 4.90
N GLY A 144 -26.73 -45.80 5.05
CA GLY A 144 -27.09 -47.09 4.45
C GLY A 144 -28.07 -47.89 5.34
N PRO A 145 -29.04 -48.62 4.77
CA PRO A 145 -29.98 -49.44 5.53
C PRO A 145 -29.29 -50.62 6.22
N THR A 146 -29.85 -51.09 7.33
CA THR A 146 -29.50 -52.38 7.93
C THR A 146 -30.14 -53.58 7.22
N ALA A 147 -30.96 -53.35 6.17
CA ALA A 147 -31.42 -54.35 5.20
C ALA A 147 -32.29 -53.68 4.12
N TRP A 148 -31.93 -53.81 2.84
CA TRP A 148 -32.85 -53.61 1.71
C TRP A 148 -32.95 -54.93 0.93
N ALA A 149 -34.18 -55.35 0.63
CA ALA A 149 -34.58 -56.56 -0.09
C ALA A 149 -33.53 -57.69 -0.31
N LEU A 150 -33.68 -58.75 0.49
CA LEU A 150 -33.19 -60.14 0.35
C LEU A 150 -31.73 -60.46 -0.02
N SER A 151 -30.84 -59.49 -0.33
CA SER A 151 -29.39 -59.77 -0.44
C SER A 151 -28.44 -58.60 -0.72
N THR A 152 -28.89 -57.34 -0.81
CA THR A 152 -27.97 -56.22 -1.19
C THR A 152 -27.99 -55.04 -0.24
N TYR A 153 -26.81 -54.63 0.24
CA TYR A 153 -26.60 -53.48 1.13
C TYR A 153 -25.80 -52.41 0.41
N ALA A 154 -26.22 -51.14 0.47
CA ALA A 154 -25.43 -50.02 -0.03
C ALA A 154 -24.97 -49.14 1.12
N PHE A 155 -23.67 -48.82 1.19
CA PHE A 155 -23.12 -47.90 2.17
C PHE A 155 -22.28 -46.83 1.49
N ALA A 156 -22.42 -45.58 1.94
CA ALA A 156 -21.62 -44.46 1.47
C ALA A 156 -20.61 -44.00 2.54
N TYR A 157 -19.36 -43.84 2.14
CA TYR A 157 -18.26 -43.37 3.00
C TYR A 157 -17.54 -42.19 2.37
N VAL A 158 -17.07 -41.28 3.21
CA VAL A 158 -16.15 -40.19 2.84
C VAL A 158 -14.86 -40.27 3.65
N ALA A 159 -13.73 -40.04 2.99
CA ALA A 159 -12.42 -39.89 3.62
C ALA A 159 -11.77 -38.57 3.24
N ASN A 160 -11.21 -37.84 4.21
CA ASN A 160 -10.32 -36.72 3.93
C ASN A 160 -8.89 -37.26 3.69
N VAL A 161 -8.34 -36.92 2.53
CA VAL A 161 -6.98 -37.28 2.09
C VAL A 161 -6.11 -36.03 1.84
N GLY A 162 -6.40 -34.91 2.53
CA GLY A 162 -5.86 -33.55 2.33
C GLY A 162 -4.33 -33.32 2.48
N PRO A 163 -3.85 -32.05 2.40
CA PRO A 163 -2.43 -31.72 2.17
C PRO A 163 -1.57 -31.37 3.39
N THR A 164 -2.14 -30.90 4.49
CA THR A 164 -1.43 -30.73 5.77
C THR A 164 -1.79 -31.92 6.66
N LEU A 165 -0.76 -32.54 7.25
CA LEU A 165 -0.80 -33.64 8.23
C LEU A 165 -0.53 -35.03 7.64
N GLY A 166 0.71 -35.50 7.82
CA GLY A 166 0.96 -36.66 8.69
C GLY A 166 0.25 -38.00 8.42
N LEU A 167 -0.30 -38.24 7.23
CA LEU A 167 -0.84 -39.54 6.85
C LEU A 167 0.18 -40.30 5.99
N TRP A 168 0.87 -41.20 6.71
CA TRP A 168 1.66 -42.39 6.32
C TRP A 168 3.18 -42.26 6.09
N PRO A 169 4.01 -43.11 6.72
CA PRO A 169 5.35 -43.38 6.21
C PRO A 169 5.20 -44.11 4.86
N GLY A 170 5.27 -43.36 3.75
CA GLY A 170 5.41 -43.93 2.39
C GLY A 170 4.43 -43.47 1.30
N ALA A 171 3.51 -42.53 1.55
CA ALA A 171 2.66 -41.97 0.48
C ALA A 171 3.37 -40.80 -0.22
N ASN A 172 3.80 -40.98 -1.48
CA ASN A 172 4.44 -39.94 -2.29
C ASN A 172 3.47 -39.38 -3.33
N LEU A 173 3.09 -38.10 -3.20
CA LEU A 173 2.52 -37.31 -4.29
C LEU A 173 3.66 -36.94 -5.26
N ILE A 174 3.81 -37.66 -6.36
CA ILE A 174 4.88 -37.38 -7.35
C ILE A 174 4.36 -36.38 -8.38
N ALA A 175 5.05 -35.24 -8.55
CA ALA A 175 4.67 -34.21 -9.52
C ALA A 175 5.04 -34.60 -10.96
N GLY A 176 4.10 -34.41 -11.90
CA GLY A 176 4.34 -34.45 -13.35
C GLY A 176 4.38 -33.04 -13.99
N SER A 177 4.96 -32.96 -15.20
CA SER A 177 5.23 -31.80 -16.09
C SER A 177 4.19 -30.64 -16.13
N PRO A 178 4.57 -29.38 -16.49
CA PRO A 178 3.95 -28.14 -16.00
C PRO A 178 2.73 -27.62 -16.79
N SER A 179 1.85 -28.49 -17.28
CA SER A 179 0.52 -28.06 -17.79
C SER A 179 -0.68 -28.77 -17.14
N THR A 180 -0.43 -29.74 -16.27
CA THR A 180 -1.32 -30.28 -15.23
C THR A 180 -0.45 -31.18 -14.35
N VAL A 181 -0.32 -30.87 -13.06
CA VAL A 181 0.41 -31.77 -12.16
C VAL A 181 -0.48 -32.98 -11.91
N THR A 182 -0.04 -34.15 -12.40
CA THR A 182 -0.73 -35.40 -12.07
C THR A 182 -0.26 -35.85 -10.70
N HIS A 183 -1.09 -35.65 -9.69
CA HIS A 183 -0.95 -36.25 -8.38
C HIS A 183 -1.48 -37.69 -8.43
N THR A 184 -1.05 -38.56 -7.53
CA THR A 184 -1.49 -39.96 -7.51
C THR A 184 -1.83 -40.37 -6.09
N ILE A 185 -3.03 -40.92 -5.87
CA ILE A 185 -3.39 -41.60 -4.64
C ILE A 185 -2.90 -43.05 -4.76
N ALA A 186 -1.95 -43.43 -3.91
CA ALA A 186 -1.31 -44.74 -3.99
C ALA A 186 -2.12 -45.84 -3.27
N ASN A 187 -1.93 -47.09 -3.72
CA ASN A 187 -2.40 -48.31 -3.06
C ASN A 187 -3.90 -48.30 -2.69
N VAL A 188 -4.73 -47.92 -3.65
CA VAL A 188 -6.17 -48.06 -3.55
C VAL A 188 -6.55 -49.49 -3.89
N ASN A 189 -7.45 -50.09 -3.11
CA ASN A 189 -7.98 -51.42 -3.39
C ASN A 189 -9.46 -51.42 -3.00
N PHE A 190 -10.32 -51.85 -3.91
CA PHE A 190 -11.75 -52.06 -3.68
C PHE A 190 -11.98 -53.57 -3.75
N SER A 191 -12.09 -54.24 -2.60
CA SER A 191 -12.04 -55.71 -2.47
C SER A 191 -13.09 -56.45 -3.32
N LEU A 192 -14.25 -55.84 -3.57
CA LEU A 192 -15.36 -56.38 -4.37
C LEU A 192 -16.08 -55.20 -5.04
N TYR A 193 -16.14 -55.19 -6.38
CA TYR A 193 -16.85 -54.25 -7.28
C TYR A 193 -17.00 -52.80 -6.76
N ASN A 194 -16.30 -51.86 -7.39
CA ASN A 194 -16.31 -50.45 -7.02
C ASN A 194 -17.43 -49.63 -7.69
N ASN A 195 -18.56 -50.29 -7.92
CA ASN A 195 -19.77 -49.74 -8.50
C ASN A 195 -20.20 -48.45 -7.79
N GLY A 196 -19.96 -47.29 -8.42
CA GLY A 196 -20.31 -45.98 -7.85
C GLY A 196 -19.24 -45.29 -6.99
N ALA A 197 -17.97 -45.71 -7.02
CA ALA A 197 -16.90 -44.94 -6.38
C ALA A 197 -16.58 -43.63 -7.13
N GLY A 198 -16.19 -42.57 -6.42
CA GLY A 198 -15.79 -41.29 -7.01
C GLY A 198 -14.77 -40.52 -6.17
N LEU A 199 -13.86 -39.76 -6.80
CA LEU A 199 -12.85 -38.97 -6.12
C LEU A 199 -12.98 -37.49 -6.46
N ILE A 200 -12.89 -36.64 -5.42
CA ILE A 200 -12.92 -35.19 -5.55
C ILE A 200 -11.70 -34.58 -4.89
N ALA A 201 -11.10 -33.60 -5.55
CA ALA A 201 -10.09 -32.75 -4.97
C ALA A 201 -10.51 -31.28 -5.02
N VAL A 202 -10.22 -30.56 -3.93
CA VAL A 202 -10.26 -29.11 -3.85
C VAL A 202 -8.83 -28.62 -3.96
N TYR A 203 -8.54 -27.75 -4.91
CA TYR A 203 -7.19 -27.26 -5.18
C TYR A 203 -7.15 -25.74 -5.33
N LYS A 204 -5.97 -25.15 -5.12
CA LYS A 204 -5.75 -23.72 -5.33
C LYS A 204 -5.30 -23.44 -6.74
N GLU A 205 -5.84 -22.42 -7.39
CA GLU A 205 -5.32 -22.00 -8.69
C GLU A 205 -4.29 -20.88 -8.57
N PRO A 206 -3.11 -21.02 -9.18
CA PRO A 206 -2.02 -20.07 -9.01
C PRO A 206 -2.23 -18.77 -9.82
N LEU A 207 -3.28 -18.68 -10.66
CA LEU A 207 -3.47 -17.63 -11.65
C LEU A 207 -4.91 -17.08 -11.74
N VAL A 208 -5.75 -17.25 -10.72
CA VAL A 208 -7.10 -16.65 -10.76
C VAL A 208 -7.00 -15.15 -10.49
N THR A 209 -7.56 -14.34 -11.39
CA THR A 209 -7.61 -12.88 -11.25
C THR A 209 -8.60 -12.41 -10.19
N GLU A 210 -9.57 -13.26 -9.83
CA GLU A 210 -10.64 -12.96 -8.88
C GLU A 210 -10.68 -14.04 -7.78
N PRO A 211 -10.60 -13.68 -6.49
CA PRO A 211 -10.73 -14.64 -5.39
C PRO A 211 -12.09 -15.33 -5.43
N ARG A 212 -12.11 -16.64 -5.15
CA ARG A 212 -13.32 -17.46 -5.16
C ARG A 212 -13.40 -18.29 -3.89
N THR A 213 -14.62 -18.58 -3.45
CA THR A 213 -14.90 -19.53 -2.38
C THR A 213 -15.50 -20.79 -2.97
N THR A 214 -15.00 -21.92 -2.47
CA THR A 214 -15.48 -23.26 -2.73
C THR A 214 -16.23 -23.74 -1.49
N ILE A 215 -17.47 -24.21 -1.64
CA ILE A 215 -18.25 -24.81 -0.55
C ILE A 215 -18.71 -26.20 -1.00
N ILE A 216 -18.57 -27.20 -0.14
CA ILE A 216 -19.03 -28.58 -0.40
C ILE A 216 -20.18 -28.90 0.53
N ALA A 217 -21.26 -29.43 -0.01
CA ALA A 217 -22.21 -30.15 0.80
C ALA A 217 -22.85 -31.34 0.09
N SER A 218 -23.20 -32.37 0.86
CA SER A 218 -23.70 -33.65 0.33
C SER A 218 -25.08 -33.99 0.88
N GLY A 219 -26.06 -34.25 0.02
CA GLY A 219 -27.35 -34.82 0.41
C GLY A 219 -27.40 -36.31 0.10
N MET A 220 -28.04 -37.12 0.95
CA MET A 220 -28.46 -38.47 0.55
C MET A 220 -29.96 -38.44 0.26
N ASP A 221 -30.36 -39.13 -0.80
CA ASP A 221 -31.75 -39.50 -1.04
C ASP A 221 -31.82 -41.03 -0.84
N LEU A 222 -32.80 -41.51 -0.08
CA LEU A 222 -32.97 -42.93 0.22
C LEU A 222 -34.35 -43.33 -0.32
N MET A 223 -34.50 -43.43 -1.64
CA MET A 223 -35.76 -43.89 -2.23
C MET A 223 -35.94 -45.42 -2.08
N GLU A 224 -35.85 -45.90 -0.84
CA GLU A 224 -36.54 -47.08 -0.29
C GLU A 224 -36.46 -47.14 1.26
N GLY A 225 -36.27 -45.99 1.91
CA GLY A 225 -36.36 -45.86 3.37
C GLY A 225 -37.73 -45.39 3.81
N HIS A 226 -38.63 -46.35 4.08
CA HIS A 226 -39.92 -46.23 4.79
C HIS A 226 -41.20 -46.13 3.92
N ASN A 227 -41.79 -47.29 3.70
CA ASN A 227 -43.13 -47.61 3.21
C ASN A 227 -44.19 -46.46 3.14
N LEU A 228 -44.51 -46.07 1.89
CA LEU A 228 -45.81 -45.63 1.31
C LEU A 228 -46.38 -44.23 1.69
N PRO A 229 -47.23 -43.60 0.82
CA PRO A 229 -47.16 -43.42 -0.64
C PRO A 229 -47.30 -41.93 -1.08
N ALA A 230 -46.80 -41.60 -2.28
CA ALA A 230 -47.04 -40.36 -3.06
C ALA A 230 -46.35 -39.05 -2.60
N GLY A 231 -45.33 -38.66 -3.37
CA GLY A 231 -44.71 -37.32 -3.36
C GLY A 231 -43.29 -37.43 -3.95
N ASN A 232 -43.01 -36.75 -5.07
CA ASN A 232 -41.83 -36.98 -5.92
C ASN A 232 -40.49 -36.87 -5.16
N GLY A 233 -39.56 -37.80 -5.41
CA GLY A 233 -38.32 -37.92 -4.63
C GLY A 233 -37.25 -36.91 -5.01
N GLY A 234 -36.94 -36.01 -4.09
CA GLY A 234 -35.75 -35.18 -4.17
C GLY A 234 -34.93 -35.22 -2.89
N SER A 235 -33.64 -34.92 -3.04
CA SER A 235 -32.65 -34.95 -1.97
C SER A 235 -32.96 -33.95 -0.86
N THR A 236 -32.32 -34.10 0.31
CA THR A 236 -32.30 -33.01 1.29
C THR A 236 -31.75 -31.72 0.64
N PRO A 237 -32.44 -30.57 0.74
CA PRO A 237 -31.91 -29.33 0.21
C PRO A 237 -30.67 -28.88 0.98
N VAL A 238 -29.70 -28.35 0.25
CA VAL A 238 -28.43 -27.88 0.78
C VAL A 238 -28.37 -26.37 0.68
N VAL A 239 -28.03 -25.68 1.77
CA VAL A 239 -27.94 -24.21 1.81
C VAL A 239 -26.48 -23.77 1.82
N PHE A 240 -26.13 -22.90 0.87
CA PHE A 240 -24.82 -22.27 0.75
C PHE A 240 -24.94 -20.78 1.11
N PRO A 241 -24.62 -20.38 2.35
CA PRO A 241 -24.63 -18.97 2.75
C PRO A 241 -23.40 -18.22 2.22
N PHE A 242 -23.57 -16.94 1.88
CA PHE A 242 -22.50 -16.06 1.43
C PHE A 242 -22.86 -14.58 1.59
N GLU A 243 -21.84 -13.72 1.57
CA GLU A 243 -22.08 -12.28 1.51
C GLU A 243 -22.59 -11.86 0.11
N PRO A 244 -23.57 -10.95 0.03
CA PRO A 244 -24.01 -10.33 -1.22
C PRO A 244 -22.84 -9.69 -1.99
N ALA A 245 -22.99 -9.57 -3.30
CA ALA A 245 -22.06 -8.88 -4.17
C ALA A 245 -22.71 -7.63 -4.77
N ALA A 246 -21.92 -6.76 -5.37
CA ALA A 246 -22.43 -5.58 -6.07
C ALA A 246 -23.07 -5.93 -7.42
N LEU A 247 -22.54 -6.95 -8.10
CA LEU A 247 -23.02 -7.43 -9.39
C LEU A 247 -23.43 -8.90 -9.30
N PRO A 248 -24.33 -9.36 -10.20
CA PRO A 248 -24.61 -10.78 -10.34
C PRO A 248 -23.32 -11.56 -10.61
N ARG A 249 -23.15 -12.68 -9.94
CA ARG A 249 -21.97 -13.55 -10.05
C ARG A 249 -22.31 -14.79 -10.86
N GLN A 250 -21.40 -15.22 -11.73
CA GLN A 250 -21.48 -16.58 -12.28
C GLN A 250 -20.79 -17.53 -11.31
N ALA A 251 -21.57 -18.45 -10.74
CA ALA A 251 -21.06 -19.53 -9.91
C ALA A 251 -21.06 -20.83 -10.70
N GLN A 252 -20.02 -21.64 -10.49
CA GLN A 252 -19.94 -22.97 -11.06
C GLN A 252 -20.44 -23.97 -10.03
N LEU A 253 -21.46 -24.73 -10.41
CA LEU A 253 -22.08 -25.79 -9.62
C LEU A 253 -21.63 -27.13 -10.17
N VAL A 254 -20.94 -27.90 -9.33
CA VAL A 254 -20.55 -29.29 -9.59
C VAL A 254 -21.51 -30.19 -8.83
N THR A 255 -22.25 -31.04 -9.54
CA THR A 255 -23.13 -32.05 -8.93
C THR A 255 -22.60 -33.43 -9.28
N MET A 256 -22.41 -34.26 -8.26
CA MET A 256 -22.03 -35.66 -8.41
C MET A 256 -23.14 -36.54 -7.89
N LEU A 257 -23.51 -37.55 -8.66
CA LEU A 257 -24.65 -38.42 -8.41
C LEU A 257 -24.21 -39.86 -8.61
N GLY A 258 -24.61 -40.75 -7.71
CA GLY A 258 -24.47 -42.18 -7.92
C GLY A 258 -25.78 -42.91 -7.68
N GLY A 259 -26.02 -43.94 -8.50
CA GLY A 259 -27.20 -44.77 -8.36
C GLY A 259 -27.59 -45.51 -9.64
N LEU A 260 -28.81 -46.07 -9.65
CA LEU A 260 -29.34 -46.89 -10.73
C LEU A 260 -30.48 -46.18 -11.47
N VAL A 261 -30.33 -46.04 -12.79
CA VAL A 261 -31.39 -45.56 -13.68
C VAL A 261 -31.80 -46.68 -14.64
N GLN A 262 -33.11 -46.92 -14.76
CA GLN A 262 -33.61 -47.88 -15.74
C GLN A 262 -33.58 -47.30 -17.16
N PRO A 263 -33.29 -48.11 -18.19
CA PRO A 263 -33.35 -47.67 -19.58
C PRO A 263 -34.73 -47.08 -19.93
N GLY A 264 -34.75 -45.84 -20.44
CA GLY A 264 -35.99 -45.17 -20.88
C GLY A 264 -36.73 -44.33 -19.83
N GLY A 265 -36.08 -44.01 -18.70
CA GLY A 265 -36.63 -43.14 -17.67
C GLY A 265 -36.79 -41.65 -18.05
N SER A 266 -37.59 -40.92 -17.25
CA SER A 266 -37.82 -39.46 -17.32
C SER A 266 -36.64 -38.59 -16.86
N GLY A 267 -35.59 -39.16 -16.26
CA GLY A 267 -34.33 -38.49 -15.90
C GLY A 267 -34.32 -37.83 -14.51
N THR A 268 -33.35 -36.95 -14.24
CA THR A 268 -33.30 -36.13 -13.02
C THR A 268 -32.96 -34.68 -13.33
N ARG A 269 -33.30 -33.76 -12.41
CA ARG A 269 -33.04 -32.32 -12.56
C ARG A 269 -32.40 -31.71 -11.32
N LEU A 270 -31.61 -30.66 -11.55
CA LEU A 270 -30.98 -29.87 -10.50
C LEU A 270 -31.77 -28.58 -10.29
N LEU A 271 -32.39 -28.47 -9.11
CA LEU A 271 -33.15 -27.32 -8.67
C LEU A 271 -32.24 -26.38 -7.86
N TYR A 272 -32.42 -25.08 -8.05
CA TYR A 272 -31.80 -24.08 -7.21
C TYR A 272 -32.73 -22.89 -6.93
N LYS A 273 -32.55 -22.30 -5.75
CA LYS A 273 -33.23 -21.06 -5.35
C LYS A 273 -32.23 -20.14 -4.65
N THR A 274 -32.14 -18.89 -5.08
CA THR A 274 -31.33 -17.86 -4.40
C THR A 274 -32.18 -17.09 -3.40
N GLY A 275 -31.58 -16.69 -2.27
CA GLY A 275 -32.27 -15.90 -1.25
C GLY A 275 -32.77 -14.55 -1.78
N LEU A 276 -33.93 -14.11 -1.31
CA LEU A 276 -34.50 -12.80 -1.65
C LEU A 276 -33.83 -11.66 -0.86
N PRO A 277 -33.97 -10.39 -1.31
CA PRO A 277 -33.46 -9.25 -0.56
C PRO A 277 -33.98 -9.23 0.88
N GLY A 278 -33.07 -9.21 1.85
CA GLY A 278 -33.42 -9.13 3.29
C GLY A 278 -33.70 -10.47 3.97
N GLU A 279 -33.65 -11.60 3.28
CA GLU A 279 -33.80 -12.93 3.89
C GLU A 279 -32.49 -13.45 4.49
N ASN A 280 -32.59 -14.15 5.62
CA ASN A 280 -31.49 -14.93 6.17
C ASN A 280 -31.57 -16.38 5.68
N PRO A 281 -30.45 -17.13 5.64
CA PRO A 281 -30.46 -18.53 5.26
C PRO A 281 -31.39 -19.34 6.19
N PRO A 282 -32.32 -20.15 5.65
CA PRO A 282 -33.23 -20.94 6.47
C PRO A 282 -32.47 -22.05 7.20
N ALA A 283 -32.74 -22.23 8.50
CA ALA A 283 -32.14 -23.31 9.31
C ALA A 283 -32.62 -24.71 8.88
N SER A 284 -33.80 -24.80 8.29
CA SER A 284 -34.36 -26.01 7.68
C SER A 284 -35.07 -25.62 6.37
N PRO A 285 -34.39 -25.71 5.21
CA PRO A 285 -34.98 -25.34 3.94
C PRO A 285 -36.10 -26.32 3.55
N PRO A 286 -37.24 -25.84 3.02
CA PRO A 286 -38.25 -26.73 2.46
C PRO A 286 -37.72 -27.44 1.21
N PRO A 287 -38.23 -28.64 0.89
CA PRO A 287 -37.99 -29.26 -0.41
C PRO A 287 -38.35 -28.31 -1.55
N LEU A 288 -37.42 -28.06 -2.47
CA LEU A 288 -37.63 -27.20 -3.64
C LEU A 288 -38.58 -27.83 -4.66
N TYR A 289 -38.63 -29.16 -4.77
CA TYR A 289 -39.55 -29.86 -5.67
C TYR A 289 -41.02 -29.69 -5.30
N ASP A 290 -41.32 -29.41 -4.03
CA ASP A 290 -42.67 -29.14 -3.53
C ASP A 290 -43.11 -27.69 -3.78
N LEU A 291 -42.19 -26.81 -4.21
CA LEU A 291 -42.51 -25.42 -4.48
C LEU A 291 -43.23 -25.26 -5.84
N PRO A 292 -44.06 -24.22 -6.00
CA PRO A 292 -44.65 -23.87 -7.30
C PRO A 292 -43.59 -23.62 -8.39
N PRO A 293 -43.85 -24.00 -9.66
CA PRO A 293 -42.99 -23.63 -10.78
C PRO A 293 -42.78 -22.11 -10.85
N GLY A 294 -41.53 -21.67 -10.85
CA GLY A 294 -41.14 -20.24 -10.83
C GLY A 294 -40.53 -19.78 -9.50
N ASP A 295 -40.77 -20.49 -8.39
CA ASP A 295 -40.16 -20.20 -7.09
C ASP A 295 -38.74 -20.78 -6.94
N TYR A 296 -38.33 -21.60 -7.91
CA TYR A 296 -37.02 -22.18 -8.10
C TYR A 296 -36.65 -22.17 -9.59
N SER A 297 -35.36 -22.24 -9.88
CA SER A 297 -34.81 -22.37 -11.22
C SER A 297 -34.20 -23.75 -11.42
N VAL A 298 -34.16 -24.22 -12.67
CA VAL A 298 -33.51 -25.47 -13.03
C VAL A 298 -32.18 -25.11 -13.67
N ALA A 299 -31.08 -25.61 -13.11
CA ALA A 299 -29.79 -25.54 -13.80
C ALA A 299 -29.87 -26.51 -14.99
N GLY A 300 -29.44 -26.08 -16.18
CA GLY A 300 -29.59 -26.87 -17.41
C GLY A 300 -28.77 -28.15 -17.37
N VAL A 301 -29.38 -29.25 -16.94
CA VAL A 301 -28.69 -30.54 -16.83
C VAL A 301 -29.57 -31.69 -17.33
N ASN A 302 -29.00 -32.52 -18.20
CA ASN A 302 -29.51 -33.84 -18.53
C ASN A 302 -28.71 -34.85 -17.69
N LEU A 303 -29.12 -34.99 -16.42
CA LEU A 303 -28.33 -35.68 -15.39
C LEU A 303 -28.23 -37.21 -15.58
N PHE A 304 -28.98 -37.79 -16.53
CA PHE A 304 -28.89 -39.21 -16.85
C PHE A 304 -29.37 -39.45 -18.29
N ASN A 305 -28.44 -39.55 -19.24
CA ASN A 305 -28.75 -40.06 -20.58
C ASN A 305 -27.92 -41.32 -20.83
N ASN A 306 -28.35 -42.42 -20.22
CA ASN A 306 -27.78 -43.74 -20.43
C ASN A 306 -28.51 -44.38 -21.63
N ALA A 307 -27.73 -44.76 -22.65
CA ALA A 307 -28.19 -45.56 -23.79
C ALA A 307 -27.92 -47.08 -23.60
N ASN A 308 -27.33 -47.51 -22.48
CA ASN A 308 -26.59 -48.79 -22.40
C ASN A 308 -26.94 -49.74 -21.23
N GLY A 309 -27.99 -49.53 -20.43
CA GLY A 309 -28.48 -50.56 -19.50
C GLY A 309 -28.10 -50.39 -18.02
N LEU A 310 -28.67 -51.25 -17.17
CA LEU A 310 -28.75 -51.21 -15.70
C LEU A 310 -27.39 -51.41 -14.98
N TYR A 311 -26.61 -50.35 -14.75
CA TYR A 311 -25.40 -50.39 -13.91
C TYR A 311 -25.36 -49.25 -12.88
N TRP A 312 -24.65 -49.49 -11.78
CA TRP A 312 -24.42 -48.57 -10.66
C TRP A 312 -23.25 -47.63 -10.99
N ASP A 313 -23.54 -46.48 -11.57
CA ASP A 313 -22.54 -45.54 -12.09
C ASP A 313 -22.50 -44.23 -11.32
N THR A 314 -21.33 -43.58 -11.34
CA THR A 314 -21.13 -42.20 -10.84
C THR A 314 -21.13 -41.23 -12.01
N TYR A 315 -21.98 -40.21 -11.93
CA TYR A 315 -22.08 -39.14 -12.92
C TYR A 315 -21.66 -37.80 -12.32
N VAL A 316 -20.90 -37.01 -13.09
CA VAL A 316 -20.46 -35.67 -12.71
C VAL A 316 -21.02 -34.66 -13.70
N TYR A 317 -21.69 -33.65 -13.16
CA TYR A 317 -22.29 -32.58 -13.95
C TYR A 317 -21.82 -31.23 -13.46
N THR A 318 -21.38 -30.41 -14.40
CA THR A 318 -20.98 -29.04 -14.12
C THR A 318 -21.96 -28.10 -14.82
N SER A 319 -22.54 -27.19 -14.07
CA SER A 319 -23.44 -26.16 -14.58
C SER A 319 -22.98 -24.79 -14.11
N THR A 320 -23.34 -23.75 -14.85
CA THR A 320 -23.10 -22.37 -14.44
C THR A 320 -24.44 -21.74 -14.09
N ILE A 321 -24.54 -21.18 -12.90
CA ILE A 321 -25.71 -20.44 -12.44
C ILE A 321 -25.34 -18.98 -12.19
N THR A 322 -26.26 -18.08 -12.52
CA THR A 322 -26.13 -16.67 -12.18
C THR A 322 -26.77 -16.42 -10.82
N ILE A 323 -25.96 -15.99 -9.85
CA ILE A 323 -26.40 -15.59 -8.53
C ILE A 323 -26.63 -14.08 -8.55
N PRO A 324 -27.85 -13.58 -8.28
CA PRO A 324 -28.10 -12.15 -8.21
C PRO A 324 -27.25 -11.45 -7.16
N ALA A 325 -26.92 -10.18 -7.40
CA ALA A 325 -26.11 -9.34 -6.50
C ALA A 325 -26.61 -9.37 -5.04
N TYR A 326 -27.93 -9.27 -4.86
CA TYR A 326 -28.59 -9.20 -3.55
C TYR A 326 -28.68 -10.53 -2.79
N ALA A 327 -28.37 -11.66 -3.43
CA ALA A 327 -28.56 -12.96 -2.81
C ALA A 327 -27.58 -13.13 -1.64
N LYS A 328 -28.07 -13.72 -0.54
CA LYS A 328 -27.28 -14.06 0.66
C LYS A 328 -27.01 -15.55 0.80
N TYR A 329 -27.69 -16.36 -0.01
CA TYR A 329 -27.53 -17.80 -0.02
C TYR A 329 -28.08 -18.38 -1.32
N VAL A 330 -27.67 -19.61 -1.65
CA VAL A 330 -28.33 -20.46 -2.64
C VAL A 330 -28.71 -21.79 -1.99
N ILE A 331 -29.94 -22.23 -2.21
CA ILE A 331 -30.42 -23.56 -1.87
C ILE A 331 -30.32 -24.41 -3.13
N LEU A 332 -29.70 -25.58 -3.02
CA LEU A 332 -29.57 -26.55 -4.10
C LEU A 332 -30.27 -27.85 -3.71
N GLN A 333 -30.93 -28.48 -4.66
CA GLN A 333 -31.59 -29.77 -4.47
C GLN A 333 -31.60 -30.55 -5.78
N VAL A 334 -31.43 -31.85 -5.73
CA VAL A 334 -31.62 -32.71 -6.91
C VAL A 334 -32.94 -33.44 -6.77
N GLU A 335 -33.69 -33.51 -7.86
CA GLU A 335 -34.97 -34.20 -7.92
C GLU A 335 -34.94 -35.30 -8.98
N SER A 336 -35.41 -36.47 -8.58
CA SER A 336 -35.72 -37.58 -9.49
C SER A 336 -37.05 -37.34 -10.19
N LEU A 337 -37.07 -37.42 -11.52
CA LEU A 337 -38.31 -37.34 -12.30
C LEU A 337 -38.94 -38.73 -12.51
N GLU A 338 -38.32 -39.80 -12.04
CA GLU A 338 -38.89 -41.15 -12.12
C GLU A 338 -39.94 -41.36 -11.02
N THR A 339 -41.14 -41.76 -11.43
CA THR A 339 -42.21 -42.06 -10.48
C THR A 339 -42.42 -43.56 -10.26
N THR A 340 -42.03 -44.44 -11.21
CA THR A 340 -42.08 -45.92 -11.09
C THR A 340 -41.42 -46.65 -12.28
N PRO A 341 -40.64 -47.73 -12.07
CA PRO A 341 -40.00 -48.09 -10.81
C PRO A 341 -38.97 -47.02 -10.45
N ALA A 342 -38.74 -46.81 -9.16
CA ALA A 342 -37.94 -45.71 -8.65
C ALA A 342 -36.55 -45.64 -9.30
N ALA A 343 -36.16 -44.49 -9.88
CA ALA A 343 -34.74 -44.20 -9.97
C ALA A 343 -34.17 -44.21 -8.56
N ARG A 344 -33.06 -44.92 -8.39
CA ARG A 344 -32.33 -44.96 -7.14
C ARG A 344 -31.28 -43.86 -7.22
N LEU A 345 -31.53 -42.72 -6.58
CA LEU A 345 -30.49 -41.72 -6.33
C LEU A 345 -29.92 -42.01 -4.96
N ASP A 346 -28.88 -42.83 -4.89
CA ASP A 346 -28.42 -43.36 -3.60
C ASP A 346 -27.50 -42.36 -2.88
N TRP A 347 -26.83 -41.48 -3.63
CA TRP A 347 -26.04 -40.41 -3.04
C TRP A 347 -25.82 -39.24 -3.99
N ILE A 348 -25.72 -38.05 -3.40
CA ILE A 348 -25.61 -36.78 -4.11
C ILE A 348 -24.58 -35.87 -3.41
N MET A 349 -23.73 -35.24 -4.19
CA MET A 349 -22.91 -34.13 -3.70
C MET A 349 -23.07 -32.92 -4.60
N GLN A 350 -23.09 -31.75 -3.97
CA GLN A 350 -23.06 -30.46 -4.62
C GLN A 350 -21.86 -29.64 -4.12
N GLY A 351 -21.08 -29.12 -5.06
CA GLY A 351 -20.02 -28.16 -4.85
C GLY A 351 -20.36 -26.84 -5.51
N LEU A 352 -20.19 -25.73 -4.79
CA LEU A 352 -20.40 -24.38 -5.31
C LEU A 352 -19.07 -23.63 -5.31
N ASN A 353 -18.60 -23.23 -6.49
CA ASN A 353 -17.44 -22.34 -6.66
C ASN A 353 -17.93 -20.95 -7.09
N MET A 354 -17.72 -19.94 -6.24
CA MET A 354 -18.31 -18.61 -6.39
C MET A 354 -17.29 -17.48 -6.13
N PRO A 355 -17.25 -16.41 -6.96
CA PRO A 355 -16.42 -15.22 -6.70
C PRO A 355 -16.75 -14.52 -5.37
N LEU A 356 -15.71 -14.06 -4.67
CA LEU A 356 -15.84 -13.25 -3.45
C LEU A 356 -15.96 -11.76 -3.76
N ALA A 357 -16.74 -11.03 -2.95
CA ALA A 357 -16.75 -9.57 -2.94
C ALA A 357 -15.45 -9.06 -2.29
N CYS A 358 -14.67 -8.26 -3.02
CA CYS A 358 -13.33 -7.86 -2.65
C CYS A 358 -13.08 -6.37 -2.89
N PRO A 359 -13.53 -5.48 -1.98
CA PRO A 359 -13.20 -4.07 -2.03
C PRO A 359 -11.70 -3.86 -1.82
N LYS A 360 -11.05 -3.20 -2.78
CA LYS A 360 -9.63 -2.88 -2.71
C LYS A 360 -9.35 -1.53 -3.37
N LEU A 361 -8.54 -0.71 -2.70
CA LEU A 361 -8.07 0.55 -3.23
C LEU A 361 -6.56 0.46 -3.52
N ALA A 362 -6.07 1.33 -4.39
CA ALA A 362 -4.68 1.69 -4.52
C ALA A 362 -4.59 3.22 -4.48
N LEU A 363 -3.49 3.74 -3.95
CA LEU A 363 -3.23 5.17 -3.85
C LEU A 363 -1.86 5.46 -4.46
N THR A 364 -1.78 6.56 -5.21
CA THR A 364 -0.51 7.13 -5.64
C THR A 364 -0.51 8.61 -5.36
N LYS A 365 0.56 9.11 -4.75
CA LYS A 365 0.83 10.52 -4.54
C LYS A 365 2.09 10.88 -5.29
N THR A 366 2.05 11.96 -6.05
CA THR A 366 3.20 12.40 -6.84
C THR A 366 3.30 13.91 -6.82
N GLN A 367 4.47 14.43 -6.52
CA GLN A 367 4.86 15.80 -6.70
C GLN A 367 4.98 16.06 -8.21
N THR A 368 4.18 16.99 -8.72
CA THR A 368 4.04 17.26 -10.16
C THR A 368 4.64 18.58 -10.60
N ASP A 369 4.67 19.57 -9.71
CA ASP A 369 5.28 20.88 -9.96
C ASP A 369 5.96 21.40 -8.69
N PRO A 370 7.24 21.82 -8.75
CA PRO A 370 8.13 21.81 -9.92
C PRO A 370 8.64 20.40 -10.30
N PRO A 371 8.75 20.02 -11.58
CA PRO A 371 9.18 18.67 -11.99
C PRO A 371 10.58 18.26 -11.53
N SER A 372 11.41 19.22 -11.10
CA SER A 372 12.74 18.99 -10.55
C SER A 372 12.72 18.37 -9.15
N GLY A 373 11.58 18.42 -8.44
CA GLY A 373 11.49 18.09 -7.02
C GLY A 373 12.12 19.14 -6.10
N VAL A 374 12.64 20.24 -6.64
CA VAL A 374 13.23 21.36 -5.88
C VAL A 374 12.40 22.61 -6.08
N GLN A 375 11.89 23.19 -5.00
CA GLN A 375 11.09 24.40 -5.05
C GLN A 375 11.68 25.52 -4.18
N TYR A 376 11.52 26.77 -4.62
CA TYR A 376 11.91 27.93 -3.83
C TYR A 376 10.84 28.27 -2.79
N VAL A 377 11.25 28.66 -1.58
CA VAL A 377 10.33 29.15 -0.57
C VAL A 377 9.54 30.35 -1.09
N GLY A 378 8.26 30.42 -0.73
CA GLY A 378 7.28 31.38 -1.26
C GLY A 378 6.52 30.90 -2.51
N ASN A 379 7.07 29.95 -3.27
CA ASN A 379 6.46 29.46 -4.51
C ASN A 379 5.46 28.31 -4.29
N PRO A 380 4.50 28.13 -5.23
CA PRO A 380 3.53 27.05 -5.13
C PRO A 380 4.13 25.67 -5.39
N VAL A 381 3.66 24.64 -4.71
CA VAL A 381 4.01 23.22 -4.92
C VAL A 381 2.72 22.47 -5.25
N THR A 382 2.73 21.65 -6.31
CA THR A 382 1.55 20.89 -6.72
C THR A 382 1.78 19.39 -6.61
N PHE A 383 0.86 18.69 -5.96
CA PHE A 383 0.81 17.22 -5.88
C PHE A 383 -0.43 16.69 -6.60
N SER A 384 -0.28 15.56 -7.29
CA SER A 384 -1.37 14.74 -7.81
C SER A 384 -1.55 13.54 -6.90
N VAL A 385 -2.76 13.33 -6.40
CA VAL A 385 -3.16 12.16 -5.61
C VAL A 385 -4.20 11.38 -6.40
N VAL A 386 -3.93 10.13 -6.71
CA VAL A 386 -4.81 9.27 -7.50
C VAL A 386 -5.24 8.08 -6.67
N VAL A 387 -6.56 7.96 -6.43
CA VAL A 387 -7.17 6.78 -5.81
C VAL A 387 -7.74 5.90 -6.91
N THR A 388 -7.41 4.61 -6.90
CA THR A 388 -7.89 3.64 -7.90
C THR A 388 -8.63 2.50 -7.21
N ASN A 389 -9.81 2.14 -7.71
CA ASN A 389 -10.48 0.91 -7.30
C ASN A 389 -9.82 -0.29 -8.00
N THR A 390 -9.04 -1.07 -7.25
CA THR A 390 -8.38 -2.29 -7.74
C THR A 390 -9.09 -3.56 -7.29
N GLY A 391 -10.23 -3.41 -6.63
CA GLY A 391 -11.10 -4.50 -6.22
C GLY A 391 -12.13 -4.84 -7.28
N ASN A 392 -13.08 -5.69 -6.92
CA ASN A 392 -14.15 -6.17 -7.80
C ASN A 392 -15.57 -5.74 -7.39
N THR A 393 -15.66 -4.83 -6.42
CA THR A 393 -16.92 -4.22 -5.96
C THR A 393 -16.90 -2.71 -6.13
N ASP A 394 -18.08 -2.10 -6.25
CA ASP A 394 -18.24 -0.65 -6.32
C ASP A 394 -18.11 -0.01 -4.93
N PHE A 395 -17.40 1.10 -4.85
CA PHE A 395 -17.43 1.99 -3.68
C PHE A 395 -18.47 3.09 -3.86
N TYR A 396 -19.11 3.46 -2.77
CA TYR A 396 -20.03 4.60 -2.69
C TYR A 396 -19.49 5.72 -1.82
N THR A 397 -18.57 5.39 -0.91
CA THR A 397 -17.86 6.36 -0.10
C THR A 397 -16.38 6.01 -0.11
N VAL A 398 -15.56 7.02 -0.41
CA VAL A 398 -14.11 6.93 -0.23
C VAL A 398 -13.66 8.18 0.49
N THR A 399 -13.07 8.00 1.66
CA THR A 399 -12.43 9.08 2.40
C THR A 399 -10.96 9.17 2.00
N LEU A 400 -10.55 10.36 1.54
CA LEU A 400 -9.14 10.70 1.32
C LEU A 400 -8.68 11.65 2.43
N ARG A 401 -7.51 11.39 3.00
CA ARG A 401 -6.87 12.25 3.99
C ARG A 401 -5.45 12.56 3.54
N ASP A 402 -5.05 13.82 3.65
CA ASP A 402 -3.71 14.29 3.33
C ASP A 402 -3.13 14.96 4.57
N GLN A 403 -1.96 14.51 5.02
CA GLN A 403 -1.22 15.04 6.15
C GLN A 403 0.07 15.66 5.66
N TYR A 404 0.25 16.95 5.94
CA TYR A 404 1.43 17.70 5.54
C TYR A 404 2.07 18.38 6.74
N ASN A 405 3.37 18.67 6.65
CA ASN A 405 4.07 19.41 7.69
C ASN A 405 3.83 20.92 7.52
N PRO A 406 3.10 21.58 8.44
CA PRO A 406 2.73 23.00 8.30
C PRO A 406 3.92 23.95 8.48
N LEU A 407 5.09 23.47 8.91
CA LEU A 407 6.31 24.28 8.94
C LEU A 407 6.84 24.56 7.53
N TYR A 408 6.71 23.58 6.62
CA TYR A 408 7.32 23.62 5.29
C TYR A 408 6.31 23.83 4.16
N LEU A 409 5.03 23.50 4.39
CA LEU A 409 3.97 23.66 3.40
C LEU A 409 2.75 24.34 4.02
N ALA A 410 2.17 25.29 3.29
CA ALA A 410 0.86 25.87 3.58
C ALA A 410 -0.14 25.50 2.49
N PHE A 411 -1.23 24.83 2.83
CA PHE A 411 -2.27 24.46 1.86
C PHE A 411 -2.93 25.71 1.26
N LYS A 412 -3.03 25.75 -0.07
CA LYS A 412 -3.64 26.86 -0.82
C LYS A 412 -5.00 26.47 -1.40
N THR A 413 -5.06 25.39 -2.17
CA THR A 413 -6.30 24.94 -2.82
C THR A 413 -6.20 23.49 -3.29
N SER A 414 -7.33 22.91 -3.68
CA SER A 414 -7.39 21.61 -4.32
C SER A 414 -8.49 21.53 -5.38
N THR A 415 -8.31 20.61 -6.33
CA THR A 415 -9.23 20.35 -7.43
C THR A 415 -9.37 18.84 -7.67
N PRO A 416 -10.53 18.34 -8.12
CA PRO A 416 -11.77 19.08 -8.36
C PRO A 416 -12.56 19.43 -7.08
N LEU A 417 -12.22 18.83 -5.93
CA LEU A 417 -12.94 19.03 -4.68
C LEU A 417 -12.09 19.82 -3.67
N LEU A 418 -12.75 20.62 -2.84
CA LEU A 418 -12.15 21.21 -1.64
C LEU A 418 -12.27 20.25 -0.45
N PRO A 419 -11.38 20.35 0.57
CA PRO A 419 -11.47 19.51 1.76
C PRO A 419 -12.80 19.70 2.49
N SER A 420 -13.43 18.61 2.91
CA SER A 420 -14.61 18.63 3.78
C SER A 420 -14.25 19.15 5.18
N VAL A 421 -13.03 18.85 5.64
CA VAL A 421 -12.45 19.37 6.87
C VAL A 421 -11.03 19.81 6.58
N GLN A 422 -10.69 21.03 6.99
CA GLN A 422 -9.35 21.60 6.89
C GLN A 422 -8.87 21.98 8.29
N SER A 423 -7.77 21.37 8.72
CA SER A 423 -7.06 21.69 9.95
C SER A 423 -5.59 21.85 9.65
N THR A 424 -4.85 22.56 10.49
CA THR A 424 -3.41 22.79 10.27
C THR A 424 -2.67 21.45 10.14
N GLY A 425 -2.04 21.22 8.99
CA GLY A 425 -1.30 19.99 8.69
C GLY A 425 -2.15 18.77 8.30
N VAL A 426 -3.47 18.90 8.20
CA VAL A 426 -4.36 17.79 7.82
C VAL A 426 -5.56 18.28 7.01
N LEU A 427 -5.72 17.71 5.82
CA LEU A 427 -6.88 17.86 4.94
C LEU A 427 -7.68 16.56 4.93
N THR A 428 -9.00 16.62 4.99
CA THR A 428 -9.86 15.43 4.91
C THR A 428 -11.00 15.66 3.93
N TYR A 429 -11.19 14.71 3.03
CA TYR A 429 -12.24 14.63 2.02
C TYR A 429 -13.08 13.39 2.36
N THR A 430 -14.23 13.58 3.01
CA THR A 430 -14.99 12.46 3.58
C THR A 430 -15.60 11.56 2.50
N ASP A 431 -15.89 12.11 1.33
CA ASP A 431 -16.36 11.37 0.18
C ASP A 431 -15.87 12.01 -1.13
N ILE A 432 -14.91 11.36 -1.80
CA ILE A 432 -14.38 11.81 -3.09
C ILE A 432 -15.15 11.22 -4.28
N VAL A 433 -16.09 10.31 -4.03
CA VAL A 433 -16.87 9.63 -5.08
C VAL A 433 -18.13 10.43 -5.39
N THR A 434 -18.46 10.56 -6.68
CA THR A 434 -19.75 11.11 -7.12
C THR A 434 -20.55 10.02 -7.83
N GLY A 435 -21.31 9.25 -7.06
CA GLY A 435 -22.08 8.11 -7.55
C GLY A 435 -21.37 6.78 -7.29
N THR A 436 -21.17 5.97 -8.33
CA THR A 436 -20.52 4.65 -8.24
C THR A 436 -19.05 4.74 -8.65
N PHE A 437 -18.15 4.28 -7.79
CA PHE A 437 -16.72 4.12 -8.08
C PHE A 437 -16.39 2.65 -8.31
N GLY A 438 -16.55 2.20 -9.54
CA GLY A 438 -16.47 0.80 -9.93
C GLY A 438 -15.05 0.29 -10.21
N PRO A 439 -14.88 -1.04 -10.37
CA PRO A 439 -13.60 -1.68 -10.62
C PRO A 439 -12.81 -1.04 -11.78
N GLY A 440 -11.53 -0.78 -11.56
CA GLY A 440 -10.61 -0.19 -12.54
C GLY A 440 -10.76 1.32 -12.74
N GLN A 441 -11.74 1.98 -12.12
CA GLN A 441 -11.85 3.43 -12.17
C GLN A 441 -10.82 4.10 -11.26
N ALA A 442 -10.42 5.33 -11.61
CA ALA A 442 -9.52 6.16 -10.82
C ALA A 442 -10.09 7.58 -10.65
N ILE A 443 -9.85 8.17 -9.48
CA ILE A 443 -10.19 9.56 -9.14
C ILE A 443 -8.89 10.30 -8.83
N GLY A 444 -8.62 11.37 -9.56
CA GLY A 444 -7.47 12.24 -9.37
C GLY A 444 -7.83 13.51 -8.59
N MET A 445 -6.94 13.90 -7.67
CA MET A 445 -7.01 15.10 -6.86
C MET A 445 -5.71 15.89 -7.02
N GLY A 446 -5.80 17.12 -7.52
CA GLY A 446 -4.69 18.07 -7.54
C GLY A 446 -4.69 18.88 -6.24
N LEU A 447 -3.59 18.88 -5.50
CA LEU A 447 -3.37 19.64 -4.28
C LEU A 447 -2.30 20.70 -4.53
N VAL A 448 -2.59 21.95 -4.20
CA VAL A 448 -1.64 23.07 -4.32
C VAL A 448 -1.32 23.61 -2.93
N PHE A 449 -0.03 23.68 -2.63
CA PHE A 449 0.54 24.26 -1.42
C PHE A 449 1.43 25.45 -1.79
N THR A 450 1.85 26.22 -0.79
CA THR A 450 2.98 27.16 -0.87
C THR A 450 4.12 26.60 -0.03
N ALA A 451 5.35 26.59 -0.55
CA ALA A 451 6.55 26.29 0.23
C ALA A 451 6.79 27.43 1.24
N THR A 452 6.87 27.13 2.54
CA THR A 452 6.97 28.17 3.59
C THR A 452 8.32 28.23 4.30
N ALA A 453 9.13 27.19 4.18
CA ALA A 453 10.48 27.13 4.72
C ALA A 453 11.29 26.05 3.99
N SER A 454 12.62 26.21 4.00
CA SER A 454 13.54 25.23 3.44
C SER A 454 13.50 23.90 4.20
N THR A 455 13.85 22.82 3.51
CA THR A 455 13.74 21.44 4.01
C THR A 455 15.08 20.72 3.96
N ASN A 456 15.28 19.80 4.91
CA ASN A 456 16.40 18.86 4.88
C ASN A 456 16.01 17.60 4.07
N PRO A 457 16.90 17.04 3.22
CA PRO A 457 16.63 15.95 2.26
C PRO A 457 16.04 14.64 2.82
N THR A 458 15.86 14.49 4.13
CA THR A 458 15.33 13.26 4.76
C THR A 458 13.94 13.42 5.39
N THR A 459 13.31 14.59 5.26
CA THR A 459 12.05 14.89 5.96
C THR A 459 10.84 14.58 5.09
N THR A 460 10.01 13.62 5.48
CA THR A 460 8.68 13.46 4.88
C THR A 460 7.80 14.64 5.28
N ILE A 461 7.32 15.35 4.27
CA ILE A 461 6.52 16.57 4.42
C ILE A 461 5.08 16.39 3.96
N ASN A 462 4.75 15.36 3.17
CA ASN A 462 3.39 15.17 2.69
C ASN A 462 3.01 13.70 2.43
N TYR A 463 1.95 13.25 3.10
CA TYR A 463 1.52 11.86 3.15
C TYR A 463 -0.01 11.76 2.98
N ALA A 464 -0.47 10.92 2.07
CA ALA A 464 -1.89 10.70 1.80
C ALA A 464 -2.33 9.29 2.21
N MET A 465 -3.58 9.17 2.64
CA MET A 465 -4.25 7.91 2.94
C MET A 465 -5.64 7.89 2.32
N ALA A 466 -6.05 6.75 1.77
CA ALA A 466 -7.41 6.51 1.32
C ALA A 466 -8.01 5.28 2.02
N SER A 467 -9.28 5.39 2.38
CA SER A 467 -10.09 4.29 2.89
C SER A 467 -11.51 4.39 2.33
N GLY A 468 -12.23 3.28 2.29
CA GLY A 468 -13.60 3.26 1.80
C GLY A 468 -14.26 1.93 2.08
N SER A 469 -15.58 1.90 1.91
CA SER A 469 -16.37 0.68 2.00
C SER A 469 -17.21 0.49 0.75
N ASP A 470 -17.45 -0.76 0.37
CA ASP A 470 -18.38 -1.08 -0.70
C ASP A 470 -19.85 -0.86 -0.26
N MET A 471 -20.79 -1.08 -1.19
CA MET A 471 -22.23 -0.95 -0.93
C MET A 471 -22.80 -1.85 0.15
N ASN A 472 -22.09 -2.93 0.51
CA ASN A 472 -22.50 -3.86 1.56
C ASN A 472 -21.81 -3.52 2.89
N ASN A 473 -21.16 -2.34 2.95
CA ASN A 473 -20.43 -1.83 4.11
C ASN A 473 -19.21 -2.71 4.47
N ASN A 474 -18.65 -3.42 3.48
CA ASN A 474 -17.39 -4.13 3.65
C ASN A 474 -16.23 -3.14 3.45
N PRO A 475 -15.37 -2.94 4.45
CA PRO A 475 -14.27 -2.00 4.35
C PRO A 475 -13.15 -2.54 3.47
N ALA A 476 -12.57 -1.69 2.62
CA ALA A 476 -11.27 -1.94 2.03
C ALA A 476 -10.16 -1.74 3.08
N PRO A 477 -9.07 -2.51 3.03
CA PRO A 477 -7.85 -2.16 3.75
C PRO A 477 -7.43 -0.73 3.39
N PRO A 478 -7.12 0.14 4.37
CA PRO A 478 -6.58 1.46 4.09
C PRO A 478 -5.29 1.35 3.27
N VAL A 479 -5.12 2.29 2.35
CA VAL A 479 -3.90 2.43 1.54
C VAL A 479 -3.32 3.81 1.75
N ASP A 480 -2.01 3.91 1.65
CA ASP A 480 -1.28 5.15 1.82
C ASP A 480 -0.17 5.30 0.79
N ASP A 481 0.27 6.53 0.60
CA ASP A 481 1.43 6.88 -0.21
C ASP A 481 1.96 8.26 0.22
N GLN A 482 3.24 8.52 -0.02
CA GLN A 482 3.89 9.79 0.30
C GLN A 482 4.73 10.27 -0.86
N ASP A 483 4.79 11.59 -1.00
CA ASP A 483 5.79 12.21 -1.85
C ASP A 483 6.16 13.57 -1.29
N ASP A 484 7.39 13.98 -1.54
CA ASP A 484 8.03 15.13 -0.91
C ASP A 484 8.54 16.13 -1.95
N VAL A 485 8.77 17.36 -1.52
CA VAL A 485 9.45 18.41 -2.29
C VAL A 485 10.61 18.94 -1.47
N LYS A 486 11.75 19.17 -2.10
CA LYS A 486 12.88 19.85 -1.50
C LYS A 486 12.68 21.35 -1.62
N ASN A 487 12.18 21.98 -0.58
CA ASN A 487 12.13 23.43 -0.49
C ASN A 487 13.53 23.99 -0.18
N VAL A 488 13.94 25.03 -0.88
CA VAL A 488 15.21 25.74 -0.66
C VAL A 488 14.96 27.24 -0.57
N ASP A 489 15.76 27.90 0.26
CA ASP A 489 15.81 29.35 0.34
C ASP A 489 16.79 29.89 -0.70
N LEU A 490 16.54 31.12 -1.14
CA LEU A 490 17.43 31.86 -2.03
C LEU A 490 17.96 33.07 -1.29
N ASP A 491 19.21 33.40 -1.57
CA ASP A 491 19.84 34.65 -1.20
C ASP A 491 19.93 35.53 -2.47
N PHE A 492 19.66 36.84 -2.35
CA PHE A 492 19.71 37.83 -3.41
C PHE A 492 20.43 39.08 -2.90
N GLY A 493 21.17 39.77 -3.78
CA GLY A 493 21.78 41.05 -3.42
C GLY A 493 20.80 42.23 -3.35
N ASP A 494 21.36 43.42 -3.19
CA ASP A 494 20.63 44.65 -2.89
C ASP A 494 21.18 45.92 -3.56
N ALA A 495 22.08 45.77 -4.54
CA ALA A 495 22.55 46.90 -5.35
C ALA A 495 21.37 47.58 -6.09
N PRO A 496 21.43 48.90 -6.37
CA PRO A 496 20.32 49.63 -6.99
C PRO A 496 19.84 49.05 -8.32
N ASP A 497 18.56 48.68 -8.37
CA ASP A 497 17.88 48.19 -9.58
C ASP A 497 17.13 49.36 -10.29
N PRO A 498 17.03 49.41 -11.64
CA PRO A 498 17.44 48.40 -12.62
C PRO A 498 18.83 48.59 -13.22
N THR A 499 19.62 49.56 -12.74
CA THR A 499 20.98 49.80 -13.24
C THR A 499 21.86 48.58 -12.95
N TYR A 500 21.89 48.16 -11.69
CA TYR A 500 22.51 46.90 -11.27
C TYR A 500 21.41 45.84 -11.19
N PRO A 501 21.47 44.74 -11.98
CA PRO A 501 20.39 43.77 -12.00
C PRO A 501 20.31 43.02 -10.67
N THR A 502 19.27 43.32 -9.88
CA THR A 502 19.13 42.81 -8.51
C THR A 502 17.78 42.13 -8.33
N LEU A 503 16.71 42.71 -8.88
CA LEU A 503 15.41 42.07 -8.86
C LEU A 503 15.35 40.87 -9.83
N LEU A 504 14.56 39.86 -9.48
CA LEU A 504 14.32 38.67 -10.28
C LEU A 504 13.78 39.01 -11.66
N ILE A 505 12.97 40.07 -11.78
CA ILE A 505 12.43 40.56 -13.07
C ILE A 505 13.53 40.99 -14.05
N ASN A 506 14.69 41.42 -13.52
CA ASN A 506 15.88 41.79 -14.29
C ASN A 506 16.95 40.69 -14.27
N ASN A 507 16.56 39.45 -13.90
CA ASN A 507 17.46 38.31 -13.73
C ASN A 507 18.59 38.58 -12.73
N GLY A 508 18.28 39.21 -11.60
CA GLY A 508 19.26 39.48 -10.54
C GLY A 508 20.07 38.25 -10.11
N ALA A 509 21.28 38.52 -9.63
CA ALA A 509 22.12 37.50 -9.02
C ALA A 509 21.41 36.92 -7.80
N ARG A 510 21.42 35.59 -7.69
CA ARG A 510 20.82 34.89 -6.56
C ARG A 510 21.45 33.53 -6.37
N HIS A 511 21.49 33.04 -5.14
CA HIS A 511 22.13 31.78 -4.78
C HIS A 511 21.17 30.89 -4.01
N ILE A 512 21.23 29.57 -4.22
CA ILE A 512 20.55 28.65 -3.31
C ILE A 512 21.34 28.61 -2.00
N ILE A 513 20.70 28.91 -0.88
CA ILE A 513 21.41 28.92 0.39
C ILE A 513 21.80 27.48 0.76
N LEU A 514 23.10 27.27 0.92
CA LEU A 514 23.67 26.04 1.46
C LEU A 514 24.16 26.34 2.88
N PRO A 515 23.52 25.78 3.93
CA PRO A 515 23.88 26.11 5.31
C PRO A 515 25.38 25.95 5.60
N GLY A 516 26.02 27.05 6.01
CA GLY A 516 27.45 27.09 6.33
C GLY A 516 28.38 27.20 5.12
N PHE A 517 27.87 27.61 3.95
CA PHE A 517 28.64 27.90 2.75
C PHE A 517 28.24 29.28 2.22
N ASN A 518 28.96 30.30 2.70
CA ASN A 518 28.68 31.72 2.54
C ASN A 518 29.99 32.52 2.77
N LEU A 519 29.99 33.80 2.46
CA LEU A 519 30.95 34.79 2.92
C LEU A 519 30.54 35.27 4.32
N GLY A 520 31.50 35.75 5.11
CA GLY A 520 31.16 36.34 6.39
C GLY A 520 30.63 35.37 7.46
N GLN A 521 29.77 35.86 8.36
CA GLN A 521 29.20 35.08 9.47
C GLN A 521 27.77 34.62 9.23
N LEU A 522 26.98 35.41 8.51
CA LEU A 522 25.55 35.22 8.31
C LEU A 522 25.27 35.11 6.82
N VAL A 523 24.09 34.58 6.51
CA VAL A 523 23.46 34.58 5.19
C VAL A 523 21.98 34.60 5.49
N ASP A 524 21.22 35.46 4.83
CA ASP A 524 19.78 35.50 4.94
C ASP A 524 19.07 35.15 3.63
N ALA A 525 17.74 35.23 3.64
CA ALA A 525 16.91 34.49 2.68
C ALA A 525 15.73 35.34 2.21
N GLU A 526 15.72 35.64 0.91
CA GLU A 526 14.81 36.60 0.31
C GLU A 526 13.98 35.92 -0.78
N PRO A 527 12.69 36.28 -0.88
CA PRO A 527 11.87 35.85 -2.01
C PRO A 527 12.23 36.56 -3.32
N ASP A 528 12.86 37.74 -3.25
CA ASP A 528 13.35 38.56 -4.36
C ASP A 528 14.37 39.59 -3.83
N GLY A 529 15.21 40.16 -4.69
CA GLY A 529 16.25 41.12 -4.28
C GLY A 529 15.69 42.39 -3.61
N GLN A 530 16.49 43.02 -2.76
CA GLN A 530 16.07 44.14 -1.91
C GLN A 530 16.80 45.44 -2.25
N PRO A 531 16.74 45.95 -3.49
CA PRO A 531 17.60 47.04 -3.92
C PRO A 531 17.40 48.33 -3.13
N ASN A 532 18.49 48.97 -2.70
CA ASN A 532 18.45 50.32 -2.12
C ASN A 532 19.62 51.21 -2.61
N PRO A 533 19.58 52.55 -2.40
CA PRO A 533 20.64 53.45 -2.89
C PRO A 533 22.02 53.27 -2.24
N THR A 534 22.15 52.46 -1.19
CA THR A 534 23.38 52.27 -0.42
C THR A 534 23.88 50.83 -0.41
N ALA A 535 23.21 49.89 -1.10
CA ALA A 535 23.41 48.45 -0.96
C ALA A 535 23.43 48.07 0.54
N THR A 536 22.30 48.32 1.21
CA THR A 536 22.03 47.86 2.60
C THR A 536 20.56 47.45 2.79
N GLY A 537 19.91 46.94 1.75
CA GLY A 537 18.46 46.79 1.68
C GLY A 537 17.93 45.58 2.45
N ASP A 538 18.57 44.43 2.27
CA ASP A 538 18.38 43.20 3.03
C ASP A 538 18.85 43.35 4.49
N ASP A 539 19.97 44.04 4.74
CA ASP A 539 20.52 44.42 6.05
C ASP A 539 19.47 45.02 7.00
N ILE A 540 18.52 45.79 6.47
CA ILE A 540 17.50 46.53 7.23
C ILE A 540 16.24 45.69 7.46
N SER A 541 15.99 44.69 6.61
CA SER A 541 14.84 43.78 6.72
C SER A 541 15.10 42.53 7.56
N ASN A 542 16.37 42.19 7.84
CA ASN A 542 16.76 40.95 8.52
C ASN A 542 18.11 41.08 9.30
N LEU A 543 19.01 40.10 9.19
CA LEU A 543 20.32 40.02 9.84
C LEU A 543 21.33 40.69 8.89
N PRO A 544 22.17 41.63 9.35
CA PRO A 544 23.20 42.19 8.47
C PRO A 544 24.23 41.12 8.13
N ASP A 545 24.28 40.72 6.87
CA ASP A 545 25.15 39.66 6.33
C ASP A 545 26.20 40.17 5.34
N GLU A 546 26.22 41.47 5.03
CA GLU A 546 27.30 42.15 4.29
C GLU A 546 28.56 42.38 5.15
N ASP A 547 29.05 41.28 5.73
CA ASP A 547 30.21 41.20 6.60
C ASP A 547 31.34 40.31 6.04
N GLY A 548 31.16 39.78 4.82
CA GLY A 548 32.13 38.97 4.12
C GLY A 548 33.31 39.71 3.51
N VAL A 549 33.17 40.98 3.13
CA VAL A 549 34.21 41.75 2.43
C VAL A 549 34.60 43.03 3.15
N THR A 550 35.91 43.26 3.31
CA THR A 550 36.46 44.51 3.86
C THR A 550 37.44 45.14 2.89
N PHE A 551 37.22 46.40 2.51
CA PHE A 551 38.17 47.19 1.73
C PHE A 551 39.28 47.75 2.63
N ASN A 552 40.52 47.27 2.47
CA ASN A 552 41.65 47.64 3.32
C ASN A 552 42.34 48.94 2.86
N THR A 553 42.21 49.26 1.57
CA THR A 553 42.75 50.49 0.96
C THR A 553 41.69 51.19 0.15
N ALA A 554 41.88 52.49 -0.11
CA ALA A 554 41.02 53.22 -1.04
C ALA A 554 41.09 52.61 -2.45
N VAL A 555 39.94 52.57 -3.14
CA VAL A 555 39.86 52.25 -4.57
C VAL A 555 40.18 53.52 -5.33
N MET A 556 41.35 53.61 -5.93
CA MET A 556 41.88 54.84 -6.51
C MET A 556 42.46 54.58 -7.91
N PRO A 557 42.11 55.38 -8.94
CA PRO A 557 42.54 55.14 -10.32
C PRO A 557 44.05 54.92 -10.45
N GLY A 558 44.44 53.90 -11.20
CA GLY A 558 45.85 53.59 -11.48
C GLY A 558 46.63 52.94 -10.34
N THR A 559 45.99 52.65 -9.22
CA THR A 559 46.62 52.00 -8.05
C THR A 559 46.18 50.54 -7.90
N THR A 560 46.86 49.81 -7.01
CA THR A 560 46.43 48.48 -6.56
C THR A 560 45.64 48.62 -5.27
N ALA A 561 44.37 48.22 -5.29
CA ALA A 561 43.55 48.12 -4.09
C ALA A 561 43.73 46.76 -3.42
N SER A 562 43.58 46.70 -2.08
CA SER A 562 43.56 45.46 -1.33
C SER A 562 42.29 45.31 -0.50
N ILE A 563 41.79 44.08 -0.43
CA ILE A 563 40.58 43.70 0.31
C ILE A 563 40.84 42.44 1.12
N THR A 564 40.01 42.22 2.14
CA THR A 564 39.93 40.97 2.89
C THR A 564 38.58 40.34 2.62
N VAL A 565 38.55 39.08 2.19
CA VAL A 565 37.32 38.31 1.99
C VAL A 565 37.28 37.14 2.96
N ILE A 566 36.24 37.04 3.77
CA ILE A 566 36.04 35.98 4.75
C ILE A 566 35.12 34.93 4.12
N ALA A 567 35.62 33.72 3.91
CA ALA A 567 34.79 32.60 3.43
C ALA A 567 34.53 31.61 4.56
N SER A 568 33.31 31.09 4.68
CA SER A 568 32.94 30.17 5.77
C SER A 568 33.42 28.73 5.53
N ALA A 569 33.55 28.32 4.26
CA ALA A 569 33.82 26.94 3.86
C ALA A 569 34.82 26.82 2.69
N PRO A 570 35.52 25.67 2.55
CA PRO A 570 36.49 25.46 1.48
C PRO A 570 35.80 25.09 0.17
N GLY A 571 36.49 25.29 -0.95
CA GLY A 571 36.05 24.81 -2.26
C GLY A 571 35.07 25.73 -2.99
N GLY A 572 34.78 26.90 -2.44
CA GLY A 572 34.08 27.96 -3.16
C GLY A 572 35.00 28.85 -3.97
N LEU A 573 34.43 29.36 -5.06
CA LEU A 573 35.05 30.23 -6.03
C LEU A 573 34.39 31.60 -5.92
N LEU A 574 35.21 32.64 -5.84
CA LEU A 574 34.79 34.03 -5.82
C LEU A 574 34.82 34.60 -7.23
N ASN A 575 33.68 35.13 -7.67
CA ASN A 575 33.58 36.05 -8.78
C ASN A 575 33.17 37.42 -8.24
N ALA A 576 33.80 38.49 -8.71
CA ALA A 576 33.45 39.83 -8.25
C ALA A 576 33.61 40.89 -9.34
N TRP A 577 32.78 41.92 -9.27
CA TRP A 577 32.72 43.04 -10.20
C TRP A 577 32.69 44.36 -9.45
N LEU A 578 33.20 45.42 -10.07
CA LEU A 578 33.12 46.80 -9.59
C LEU A 578 32.92 47.72 -10.80
N ASP A 579 31.87 48.54 -10.76
CA ASP A 579 31.58 49.54 -11.80
C ASP A 579 32.60 50.68 -11.69
N PHE A 580 33.65 50.64 -12.51
CA PHE A 580 34.74 51.60 -12.41
C PHE A 580 34.43 52.89 -13.16
N ASN A 581 33.67 52.82 -14.25
CA ASN A 581 33.39 53.97 -15.10
C ASN A 581 32.18 54.79 -14.59
N ARG A 582 31.41 54.23 -13.65
CA ARG A 582 30.20 54.77 -13.01
C ARG A 582 29.04 54.97 -13.99
N ASP A 583 28.88 54.10 -14.98
CA ASP A 583 27.79 54.16 -15.94
C ASP A 583 26.54 53.36 -15.54
N GLY A 584 26.62 52.63 -14.44
CA GLY A 584 25.49 51.95 -13.83
C GLY A 584 25.34 50.50 -14.23
N ASP A 585 26.38 49.83 -14.72
CA ASP A 585 26.39 48.38 -14.89
C ASP A 585 27.77 47.75 -14.59
N TRP A 586 27.90 46.43 -14.79
CA TRP A 586 29.16 45.68 -14.62
C TRP A 586 29.59 44.96 -15.90
N ALA A 587 29.05 45.37 -17.05
CA ALA A 587 29.19 44.68 -18.32
C ALA A 587 30.51 45.00 -19.04
N ASP A 588 31.22 46.01 -18.57
CA ASP A 588 32.39 46.53 -19.24
C ASP A 588 33.66 45.70 -19.03
N ALA A 589 34.55 45.80 -20.03
CA ALA A 589 35.84 45.14 -19.97
C ALA A 589 36.72 45.77 -18.86
N GLY A 590 37.15 44.94 -17.91
CA GLY A 590 38.00 45.36 -16.79
C GLY A 590 37.25 45.61 -15.49
N GLU A 591 35.92 45.46 -15.48
CA GLU A 591 35.11 45.61 -14.26
C GLU A 591 35.00 44.34 -13.44
N GLN A 592 35.21 43.17 -14.05
CA GLN A 592 35.36 41.93 -13.32
C GLN A 592 36.74 41.87 -12.65
N ILE A 593 36.78 42.06 -11.32
CA ILE A 593 38.01 42.11 -10.52
C ILE A 593 38.50 40.73 -10.09
N PHE A 594 37.60 39.74 -9.96
CA PHE A 594 37.94 38.34 -9.70
C PHE A 594 37.12 37.40 -10.57
N THR A 595 37.78 36.37 -11.11
CA THR A 595 37.15 35.31 -11.91
C THR A 595 37.54 33.96 -11.34
N ASP A 596 36.53 33.23 -10.85
CA ASP A 596 36.66 31.88 -10.29
C ASP A 596 37.82 31.72 -9.30
N LEU A 597 38.04 32.72 -8.45
CA LEU A 597 39.16 32.72 -7.51
C LEU A 597 38.85 31.77 -6.33
N PRO A 598 39.60 30.68 -6.14
CA PRO A 598 39.34 29.77 -5.02
C PRO A 598 39.68 30.44 -3.68
N LEU A 599 38.75 30.37 -2.74
CA LEU A 599 38.96 30.86 -1.38
C LEU A 599 39.23 29.71 -0.39
N LEU A 600 40.02 30.01 0.63
CA LEU A 600 40.18 29.15 1.80
C LEU A 600 39.23 29.60 2.92
N PRO A 601 38.82 28.70 3.82
CA PRO A 601 38.05 29.09 5.00
C PRO A 601 38.79 30.14 5.84
N GLY A 602 38.07 31.16 6.29
CA GLY A 602 38.61 32.30 7.03
C GLY A 602 39.01 33.47 6.12
N PRO A 603 39.88 34.37 6.60
CA PRO A 603 40.24 35.59 5.87
C PRO A 603 41.22 35.31 4.72
N ASN A 604 40.86 35.80 3.54
CA ASN A 604 41.66 35.77 2.32
C ASN A 604 42.07 37.21 1.96
N GLY A 605 43.37 37.51 1.98
CA GLY A 605 43.88 38.81 1.56
C GLY A 605 44.05 38.85 0.04
N LEU A 606 43.26 39.69 -0.63
CA LEU A 606 43.20 39.79 -2.09
C LEU A 606 43.59 41.19 -2.56
N THR A 607 44.07 41.28 -3.81
CA THR A 607 44.38 42.56 -4.45
C THR A 607 43.87 42.59 -5.88
N PHE A 608 43.51 43.79 -6.35
CA PHE A 608 43.11 44.03 -7.74
C PHE A 608 43.63 45.37 -8.23
N ALA A 609 43.82 45.50 -9.54
CA ALA A 609 44.24 46.75 -10.17
C ALA A 609 43.01 47.62 -10.44
N VAL A 610 43.07 48.89 -10.06
CA VAL A 610 42.05 49.89 -10.39
C VAL A 610 42.39 50.51 -11.75
N PRO A 611 41.50 50.46 -12.76
CA PRO A 611 41.76 51.08 -14.05
C PRO A 611 42.14 52.56 -13.92
N VAL A 612 43.12 53.02 -14.71
CA VAL A 612 43.51 54.45 -14.76
C VAL A 612 42.33 55.33 -15.23
N ALA A 613 41.43 54.76 -16.03
CA ALA A 613 40.23 55.43 -16.53
C ALA A 613 39.03 55.39 -15.56
N ALA A 614 39.19 54.86 -14.34
CA ALA A 614 38.12 54.82 -13.36
C ALA A 614 37.65 56.24 -12.99
N SER A 615 36.34 56.41 -12.88
CA SER A 615 35.67 57.67 -12.57
C SER A 615 35.54 57.84 -11.05
N PRO A 616 36.12 58.89 -10.43
CA PRO A 616 35.92 59.14 -9.00
C PRO A 616 34.45 59.34 -8.63
N GLY A 617 34.03 58.86 -7.46
CA GLY A 617 32.69 59.00 -6.90
C GLY A 617 32.08 57.69 -6.38
N ALA A 618 30.79 57.72 -6.01
CA ALA A 618 30.06 56.54 -5.54
C ALA A 618 29.79 55.56 -6.69
N SER A 619 29.99 54.28 -6.42
CA SER A 619 29.78 53.15 -7.30
C SER A 619 29.41 51.90 -6.49
N PHE A 620 29.24 50.76 -7.15
CA PHE A 620 28.86 49.48 -6.52
C PHE A 620 29.76 48.33 -6.96
N ALA A 621 30.00 47.42 -6.02
CA ALA A 621 30.67 46.16 -6.25
C ALA A 621 29.74 44.99 -5.90
N ARG A 622 29.86 43.89 -6.62
CA ARG A 622 29.14 42.64 -6.36
C ARG A 622 30.12 41.51 -6.17
N PHE A 623 29.92 40.70 -5.15
CA PHE A 623 30.68 39.50 -4.85
C PHE A 623 29.75 38.30 -4.91
N ARG A 624 30.17 37.24 -5.60
CA ARG A 624 29.43 36.00 -5.74
C ARG A 624 30.31 34.83 -5.36
N PHE A 625 29.90 34.09 -4.35
CA PHE A 625 30.61 32.93 -3.83
C PHE A 625 29.80 31.66 -4.12
N SER A 626 30.37 30.70 -4.85
CA SER A 626 29.70 29.44 -5.20
C SER A 626 30.71 28.34 -5.47
N THR A 627 30.28 27.08 -5.43
CA THR A 627 31.07 25.96 -5.97
C THR A 627 31.11 25.97 -7.51
N GLN A 628 30.21 26.70 -8.17
CA GLN A 628 30.15 26.80 -9.61
C GLN A 628 31.16 27.82 -10.17
N ALA A 629 31.89 27.41 -11.20
CA ALA A 629 32.74 28.29 -12.00
C ALA A 629 31.95 29.03 -13.10
N GLY A 630 32.49 30.16 -13.55
CA GLY A 630 31.96 30.93 -14.67
C GLY A 630 30.64 31.63 -14.38
N LEU A 631 30.40 32.03 -13.13
CA LEU A 631 29.24 32.86 -12.79
C LEU A 631 29.35 34.25 -13.44
N SER A 632 28.22 34.76 -13.91
CA SER A 632 28.07 36.16 -14.34
C SER A 632 27.64 37.03 -13.15
N TYR A 633 27.59 38.36 -13.31
CA TYR A 633 27.03 39.29 -12.32
C TYR A 633 25.50 39.18 -12.18
N THR A 634 24.83 38.31 -12.96
CA THR A 634 23.38 38.04 -12.96
C THR A 634 23.04 36.54 -12.87
N GLY A 635 21.78 36.22 -12.58
CA GLY A 635 21.24 34.86 -12.67
C GLY A 635 21.48 33.96 -11.46
N LEU A 636 20.89 32.76 -11.50
CA LEU A 636 20.92 31.77 -10.44
C LEU A 636 22.26 31.04 -10.35
N ALA A 637 22.79 30.93 -9.13
CA ALA A 637 23.84 30.00 -8.75
C ALA A 637 23.26 28.81 -7.95
N PRO A 638 23.87 27.61 -8.05
CA PRO A 638 23.37 26.39 -7.44
C PRO A 638 23.59 26.31 -5.93
N ASP A 639 24.47 27.15 -5.40
CA ASP A 639 24.79 27.27 -3.98
C ASP A 639 25.52 28.60 -3.69
N GLY A 640 25.63 28.92 -2.41
CA GLY A 640 26.48 30.00 -1.89
C GLY A 640 25.71 31.27 -1.63
N GLU A 641 26.34 32.41 -1.94
CA GLU A 641 25.85 33.73 -1.57
C GLU A 641 26.26 34.81 -2.58
N VAL A 642 25.47 35.87 -2.65
CA VAL A 642 25.74 37.14 -3.31
C VAL A 642 25.73 38.27 -2.29
N GLU A 643 26.82 39.03 -2.23
CA GLU A 643 26.92 40.25 -1.41
C GLU A 643 27.17 41.46 -2.31
N ASP A 644 26.53 42.59 -2.02
CA ASP A 644 26.67 43.85 -2.75
C ASP A 644 27.23 44.95 -1.82
N TYR A 645 28.09 45.82 -2.34
CA TYR A 645 28.73 46.88 -1.55
C TYR A 645 28.73 48.22 -2.26
N ALA A 646 28.29 49.27 -1.56
CA ALA A 646 28.55 50.64 -1.97
C ALA A 646 30.05 50.96 -1.80
N VAL A 647 30.70 51.35 -2.89
CA VAL A 647 32.13 51.69 -2.93
C VAL A 647 32.32 53.14 -3.36
N THR A 648 33.28 53.83 -2.76
CA THR A 648 33.71 55.16 -3.24
C THR A 648 35.04 55.04 -3.97
N ILE A 649 35.03 55.35 -5.25
CA ILE A 649 36.24 55.53 -6.06
C ILE A 649 36.83 56.89 -5.68
N ALA A 650 38.02 56.89 -5.09
CA ALA A 650 38.70 58.08 -4.65
C ALA A 650 39.25 58.89 -5.83
N GLU A 651 39.42 60.19 -5.63
CA GLU A 651 40.09 61.05 -6.60
C GLU A 651 41.56 60.61 -6.81
N PRO A 652 42.09 60.68 -8.04
CA PRO A 652 43.49 60.38 -8.28
C PRO A 652 44.40 61.41 -7.59
N LEU A 653 45.62 61.00 -7.26
CA LEU A 653 46.60 61.77 -6.52
C LEU A 653 47.84 61.97 -7.38
N ASP A 654 48.33 63.20 -7.39
CA ASP A 654 49.60 63.60 -8.00
C ASP A 654 50.71 63.52 -6.95
N PHE A 655 51.79 62.81 -7.29
CA PHE A 655 52.99 62.61 -6.47
C PHE A 655 54.20 63.26 -7.14
N GLY A 656 55.19 63.68 -6.34
CA GLY A 656 56.46 64.16 -6.91
C GLY A 656 57.21 63.07 -7.69
N ASP A 657 58.02 63.45 -8.66
CA ASP A 657 58.74 62.56 -9.58
C ASP A 657 60.23 62.31 -9.22
N ALA A 658 60.70 62.92 -8.12
CA ALA A 658 62.06 62.75 -7.64
C ALA A 658 62.34 61.30 -7.14
N PRO A 659 63.61 60.81 -7.16
CA PRO A 659 63.92 59.44 -6.77
C PRO A 659 63.64 59.10 -5.28
N ASP A 660 62.76 58.12 -5.04
CA ASP A 660 62.54 57.47 -3.74
C ASP A 660 63.66 56.45 -3.42
N PRO A 661 64.11 56.25 -2.15
CA PRO A 661 63.60 56.84 -0.90
C PRO A 661 64.34 58.12 -0.47
N THR A 662 65.23 58.67 -1.30
CA THR A 662 66.01 59.86 -0.95
C THR A 662 65.12 61.10 -0.89
N TYR A 663 64.16 61.19 -1.81
CA TYR A 663 63.07 62.15 -1.79
C TYR A 663 61.78 61.35 -1.56
N PRO A 664 60.95 61.67 -0.55
CA PRO A 664 59.73 60.92 -0.30
C PRO A 664 58.70 61.27 -1.39
N THR A 665 58.64 60.42 -2.42
CA THR A 665 57.79 60.60 -3.60
C THR A 665 56.81 59.45 -3.82
N LEU A 666 57.01 58.30 -3.16
CA LEU A 666 56.03 57.23 -3.12
C LEU A 666 55.09 57.33 -1.92
N LEU A 667 53.88 56.80 -2.06
CA LEU A 667 52.91 56.69 -0.95
C LEU A 667 53.50 55.95 0.26
N ALA A 668 54.30 54.91 0.02
CA ALA A 668 54.99 54.13 1.06
C ALA A 668 55.95 54.96 1.93
N SER A 669 56.47 56.07 1.39
CA SER A 669 57.37 57.01 2.08
C SER A 669 56.64 58.23 2.64
N ASN A 670 55.29 58.20 2.68
CA ASN A 670 54.42 59.33 3.03
C ASN A 670 54.75 60.61 2.24
N ALA A 671 54.86 60.45 0.91
CA ALA A 671 55.15 61.55 0.00
C ALA A 671 54.14 62.69 0.09
N ALA A 672 54.64 63.89 -0.23
CA ALA A 672 53.80 65.03 -0.56
C ALA A 672 52.95 64.67 -1.78
N ARG A 673 51.64 64.84 -1.66
CA ARG A 673 50.67 64.45 -2.68
C ARG A 673 49.48 65.41 -2.68
N HIS A 674 48.90 65.63 -3.84
CA HIS A 674 47.69 66.44 -4.01
C HIS A 674 46.60 65.63 -4.69
N VAL A 675 45.34 65.91 -4.36
CA VAL A 675 44.22 65.48 -5.20
C VAL A 675 44.33 66.19 -6.54
N ILE A 676 44.25 65.43 -7.63
CA ILE A 676 44.23 66.01 -8.97
C ILE A 676 42.90 66.74 -9.15
N VAL A 677 42.96 68.06 -9.15
CA VAL A 677 41.79 68.91 -9.41
C VAL A 677 41.85 69.37 -10.87
N PRO A 678 40.81 69.12 -11.68
CA PRO A 678 40.79 69.53 -13.08
C PRO A 678 41.10 71.03 -13.25
N GLY A 679 42.12 71.34 -14.04
CA GLY A 679 42.54 72.73 -14.31
C GLY A 679 43.42 73.37 -13.23
N PHE A 680 43.82 72.63 -12.19
CA PHE A 680 44.66 73.14 -11.11
C PHE A 680 45.95 72.33 -10.99
N PHE A 681 46.99 72.80 -11.69
CA PHE A 681 48.30 72.13 -11.75
C PHE A 681 49.44 73.11 -12.02
N LEU A 682 50.67 72.67 -11.77
CA LEU A 682 51.88 73.38 -12.16
C LEU A 682 52.37 72.81 -13.51
N GLY A 683 52.67 73.67 -14.48
CA GLY A 683 53.15 73.25 -15.80
C GLY A 683 52.05 73.20 -16.87
N ALA A 684 52.22 72.32 -17.86
CA ALA A 684 51.31 72.21 -19.03
C ALA A 684 50.25 71.10 -18.88
N THR A 685 50.55 70.09 -18.07
CA THR A 685 49.71 68.92 -17.77
C THR A 685 50.07 68.40 -16.38
N VAL A 686 49.17 67.64 -15.76
CA VAL A 686 49.50 66.79 -14.60
C VAL A 686 50.07 65.47 -15.13
N ASP A 687 51.21 65.05 -14.59
CA ASP A 687 51.79 63.72 -14.74
C ASP A 687 51.38 62.86 -13.54
N ALA A 688 50.22 62.19 -13.67
CA ALA A 688 49.68 61.28 -12.67
C ALA A 688 50.45 59.95 -12.61
#